data_AF-A0AAU4M2J8-F1
#
_entry.id   AF-A0AAU4M2J8-F1
#
_cell.length_a   1.000
_cell.length_b   1.000
_cell.length_c   1.000
_cell.angle_alpha   90.00
_cell.angle_beta   90.00
_cell.angle_gamma   90.00
#
_symmetry.space_group_name_H-M   'P 1'
#
loop_
_entity.id
_entity.type
_entity.pdbx_description
1 polymer ?
#
loop_
_entity_poly.entity_id
_entity_poly.type
_entity_poly.pdbx_seq_one_letter_code
_entity_poly.pdbx_strand_id
1 'polypeptide(L)'
;MILLLSTSDTDLLSARAADGPVTYRYANPSRLPLDGLPALLDGADLVVVRLLGGVRAWQEGLDQVLATGRPVVVLTGEQAPDAQLMAASTVPIGIAAEAHAYLAHGGPANLDQLARFLSDTVLLTGHGFEPPAPAPSWGPLERTARATDGPTIAVLYYRAHHMSGNTAFIDTLCRAVEGAGARALPLYVASLRTPEPALIDELRAADAIVTTVLAAGGTRPAEASAGGDDESWDAGALTGLDVPILQALCLTGSRSDWEDNDEGVSPLDAAGQIAVPEFDGRLITVPFSFKEIDEDGLPAYVADPERAARVAGIAVRHARLRHIPAADKRLALVLSAYPTKHSRIGNAVGLDTPASAVALLRRLRAEGYDFGPEADLPGLVSGEGDELIHALIEAGGHDQEWLTEEQLARNPVRIPAADYRRWYATLPAELRDAVERHWGPPPGEMFVDRSRNPEGDIVLAALRRGNLLILIQPPRGFGENPIAIYHDPDLPPSHHYLAAYRWIAAAQDDGGFGADAVIHLGKHGNLEWLPGKNAGLSAACGPDAALGDLPLVYPFLVNDPGEGTQAKRRVHATLIDHLVPPMARADSYGDIARLEQLLDEHAQIAAMDPAKLPAIRAQIWTLIQAAKLDHDLGLDDRPDDEGFDEFIMHLDGWLCEIKDAQIRDGLHVLGGAPAGPDRVNLVLAILRARQIWGGTASLPGLREALGLDESAATRTTADEAEEQARALVQAMEDADWDPSAVATVAASHPRPVADILDFAAREVVPRLAATTAELDHTVHALNGGFVPAGPSGSPLRGLVNVLPTGRNFYSVDPKAVPSRLAWETGQALAESLLERYRTDNGTWPTSVGLSLWGTSAMRTSGDDVAEALALLGVRPVWDDASRRVTGLEPIDLADLGRPRIDVTLRISGFFRDAFPHTIGLLDDAVRLAASLDEPAEQNHIRAHAQADLAEHGDERRATTRIFGSRPGTYGAGLLQLIDSRDWRTDADLAEVYTVWGGYAYGRELDGRPARDEMETAYKRIAVAAKNTDTREHDIADSDDYFQYHGGMVATVRALRGTAPEAYIGDSTRPETVRTRTLVEETSRVFRARVVNPKWIEAMRRHGYKGAFELAATVDYLFGYDATTGVVADWMYDKLTETYVLDPANREFLQQANPWALHGIAERLLEAESRGMWAKPDPAVLEALRQVFLETEGELEGED
;
A
#
# COMPACT_ATOMS: atom_id res chain seq x y z
N MET A 1 1.56 -31.40 48.54
CA MET A 1 1.10 -30.79 47.26
C MET A 1 0.55 -29.40 47.57
N ILE A 2 0.87 -28.40 46.75
CA ILE A 2 0.37 -27.02 46.89
C ILE A 2 -0.65 -26.72 45.79
N LEU A 3 -1.77 -26.09 46.13
CA LEU A 3 -2.73 -25.55 45.16
C LEU A 3 -2.44 -24.07 44.91
N LEU A 4 -2.14 -23.69 43.67
CA LEU A 4 -1.94 -22.30 43.23
C LEU A 4 -3.14 -21.80 42.43
N LEU A 5 -3.85 -20.81 42.98
CA LEU A 5 -4.97 -20.14 42.36
C LEU A 5 -4.55 -18.72 41.99
N SER A 6 -4.09 -18.50 40.75
CA SER A 6 -3.61 -17.19 40.29
C SER A 6 -4.39 -16.69 39.10
N THR A 7 -4.76 -15.40 39.10
CA THR A 7 -5.33 -14.75 37.92
C THR A 7 -4.30 -14.52 36.81
N SER A 8 -3.00 -14.68 37.10
CA SER A 8 -1.88 -14.59 36.16
C SER A 8 -1.56 -15.97 35.59
N ASP A 9 -1.86 -16.18 34.31
CA ASP A 9 -1.50 -17.44 33.61
C ASP A 9 0.04 -17.65 33.58
N THR A 10 0.83 -16.57 33.63
CA THR A 10 2.30 -16.65 33.77
C THR A 10 2.69 -17.42 35.03
N ASP A 11 1.97 -17.24 36.14
CA ASP A 11 2.28 -17.92 37.39
C ASP A 11 1.93 -19.41 37.29
N LEU A 12 0.81 -19.74 36.63
CA LEU A 12 0.34 -21.12 36.45
C LEU A 12 1.31 -21.89 35.55
N LEU A 13 1.75 -21.27 34.45
CA LEU A 13 2.77 -21.82 33.57
C LEU A 13 4.12 -21.96 34.28
N SER A 14 4.52 -20.98 35.11
CA SER A 14 5.74 -21.06 35.92
C SER A 14 5.68 -22.23 36.91
N ALA A 15 4.53 -22.43 37.56
CA ALA A 15 4.31 -23.53 38.49
C ALA A 15 4.31 -24.89 37.79
N ARG A 16 3.81 -24.96 36.55
CA ARG A 16 3.92 -26.17 35.70
C ARG A 16 5.37 -26.47 35.33
N ALA A 17 6.16 -25.44 35.02
CA ALA A 17 7.56 -25.58 34.64
C ALA A 17 8.51 -25.79 35.82
N ALA A 18 8.03 -25.66 37.07
CA ALA A 18 8.83 -25.88 38.27
C ALA A 18 9.06 -27.39 38.51
N ASP A 19 10.30 -27.85 38.29
CA ASP A 19 10.69 -29.26 38.42
C ASP A 19 11.21 -29.59 39.84
N GLY A 20 10.38 -29.30 40.83
CA GLY A 20 10.69 -29.40 42.26
C GLY A 20 10.18 -30.68 42.93
N PRO A 21 10.69 -31.03 44.13
CA PRO A 21 10.15 -32.15 44.92
C PRO A 21 8.74 -31.88 45.46
N VAL A 22 8.28 -30.62 45.46
CA VAL A 22 6.94 -30.21 45.90
C VAL A 22 6.11 -29.88 44.67
N THR A 23 5.06 -30.67 44.42
CA THR A 23 4.21 -30.52 43.23
C THR A 23 3.12 -29.47 43.41
N TYR A 24 2.79 -28.80 42.30
CA TYR A 24 1.66 -27.90 42.20
C TYR A 24 0.44 -28.57 41.57
N ARG A 25 -0.72 -28.16 42.06
CA ARG A 25 -1.97 -28.11 41.29
C ARG A 25 -2.30 -26.64 41.06
N TYR A 26 -2.89 -26.28 39.94
CA TYR A 26 -3.14 -24.87 39.64
C TYR A 26 -4.43 -24.66 38.86
N ALA A 27 -5.01 -23.46 38.97
CA ALA A 27 -6.15 -23.02 38.18
C ALA A 27 -6.25 -21.49 38.16
N ASN A 28 -6.86 -20.92 37.12
CA ASN A 28 -7.14 -19.49 37.05
C ASN A 28 -8.51 -19.16 37.69
N PRO A 29 -8.58 -18.38 38.78
CA PRO A 29 -9.84 -18.01 39.44
C PRO A 29 -10.86 -17.32 38.53
N SER A 30 -10.42 -16.60 37.49
CA SER A 30 -11.33 -15.90 36.57
C SER A 30 -12.07 -16.84 35.62
N ARG A 31 -11.56 -18.06 35.45
CA ARG A 31 -12.09 -19.09 34.53
C ARG A 31 -12.52 -20.36 35.26
N LEU A 32 -12.49 -20.36 36.59
CA LEU A 32 -12.86 -21.49 37.44
C LEU A 32 -14.27 -21.30 38.00
N PRO A 33 -15.26 -22.10 37.56
CA PRO A 33 -16.55 -22.20 38.23
C PRO A 33 -16.36 -22.61 39.70
N LEU A 34 -17.05 -21.94 40.63
CA LEU A 34 -16.87 -22.16 42.07
C LEU A 34 -17.25 -23.57 42.53
N ASP A 35 -18.13 -24.26 41.80
CA ASP A 35 -18.48 -25.67 42.04
C ASP A 35 -17.37 -26.66 41.68
N GLY A 36 -16.40 -26.24 40.85
CA GLY A 36 -15.19 -27.00 40.53
C GLY A 36 -14.08 -26.87 41.58
N LEU A 37 -14.14 -25.84 42.44
CA LEU A 37 -13.12 -25.57 43.45
C LEU A 37 -12.93 -26.70 44.50
N PRO A 38 -13.99 -27.38 45.00
CA PRO A 38 -13.84 -28.50 45.93
C PRO A 38 -12.96 -29.64 45.40
N ALA A 39 -13.05 -29.95 44.10
CA ALA A 39 -12.23 -30.97 43.47
C ALA A 39 -10.74 -30.56 43.43
N LEU A 40 -10.46 -29.28 43.13
CA LEU A 40 -9.10 -28.74 43.17
C LEU A 40 -8.52 -28.67 44.58
N LEU A 41 -9.38 -28.49 45.59
CA LEU A 41 -8.97 -28.52 46.99
C LEU A 41 -8.67 -29.95 47.46
N ASP A 42 -9.27 -31.00 46.91
CA ASP A 42 -9.07 -32.36 47.44
C ASP A 42 -7.59 -32.82 47.34
N GLY A 43 -7.01 -33.24 48.48
CA GLY A 43 -5.60 -33.63 48.56
C GLY A 43 -4.56 -32.50 48.49
N ALA A 44 -4.97 -31.21 48.50
CA ALA A 44 -4.04 -30.08 48.64
C ALA A 44 -3.72 -29.82 50.13
N ASP A 45 -2.43 -29.72 50.47
CA ASP A 45 -1.96 -29.51 51.85
C ASP A 45 -1.89 -28.03 52.23
N LEU A 46 -1.70 -27.15 51.24
CA LEU A 46 -1.60 -25.70 51.36
C LEU A 46 -2.16 -25.05 50.10
N VAL A 47 -2.81 -23.88 50.25
CA VAL A 47 -3.37 -23.12 49.12
C VAL A 47 -2.70 -21.74 49.02
N VAL A 48 -2.31 -21.34 47.82
CA VAL A 48 -1.84 -20.00 47.48
C VAL A 48 -2.85 -19.36 46.55
N VAL A 49 -3.35 -18.18 46.91
CA VAL A 49 -4.30 -17.40 46.12
C VAL A 49 -3.65 -16.07 45.74
N ARG A 50 -3.56 -15.76 44.45
CA ARG A 50 -2.99 -14.52 43.93
C ARG A 50 -3.96 -13.83 42.98
N LEU A 51 -4.41 -12.63 43.35
CA LEU A 51 -5.51 -11.93 42.67
C LEU A 51 -5.12 -10.52 42.23
N LEU A 52 -5.61 -10.10 41.06
CA LEU A 52 -5.72 -8.69 40.68
C LEU A 52 -7.09 -8.14 41.13
N GLY A 53 -7.14 -6.91 41.62
CA GLY A 53 -8.40 -6.25 42.03
C GLY A 53 -8.83 -6.47 43.48
N GLY A 54 -7.93 -6.95 44.34
CA GLY A 54 -8.16 -7.11 45.77
C GLY A 54 -9.10 -8.27 46.13
N VAL A 55 -9.45 -8.37 47.42
CA VAL A 55 -10.32 -9.44 47.96
C VAL A 55 -11.67 -9.53 47.25
N ARG A 56 -12.25 -8.38 46.87
CA ARG A 56 -13.58 -8.32 46.24
C ARG A 56 -13.63 -8.96 44.87
N ALA A 57 -12.50 -9.06 44.16
CA ALA A 57 -12.46 -9.64 42.83
C ALA A 57 -12.83 -11.14 42.83
N TRP A 58 -12.63 -11.85 43.96
CA TRP A 58 -12.93 -13.27 44.06
C TRP A 58 -13.35 -13.68 45.49
N GLN A 59 -14.22 -12.87 46.11
CA GLN A 59 -14.54 -12.99 47.52
C GLN A 59 -15.17 -14.34 47.88
N GLU A 60 -16.18 -14.80 47.13
CA GLU A 60 -16.88 -16.06 47.42
C GLU A 60 -15.95 -17.28 47.31
N GLY A 61 -15.05 -17.28 46.33
CA GLY A 61 -14.04 -18.33 46.19
C GLY A 61 -13.02 -18.30 47.32
N LEU A 62 -12.56 -17.11 47.71
CA LEU A 62 -11.66 -16.94 48.84
C LEU A 62 -12.30 -17.42 50.16
N ASP A 63 -13.57 -17.09 50.40
CA ASP A 63 -14.32 -17.53 51.58
C ASP A 63 -14.41 -19.07 51.64
N GLN A 64 -14.63 -19.74 50.50
CA GLN A 64 -14.62 -21.21 50.42
C GLN A 64 -13.24 -21.81 50.72
N VAL A 65 -12.17 -21.22 50.18
CA VAL A 65 -10.79 -21.67 50.45
C VAL A 65 -10.45 -21.53 51.93
N LEU A 66 -10.78 -20.39 52.54
CA LEU A 66 -10.53 -20.12 53.96
C LEU A 66 -11.35 -21.03 54.88
N ALA A 67 -12.58 -21.39 54.50
CA ALA A 67 -13.44 -22.29 55.26
C ALA A 67 -12.89 -23.74 55.37
N THR A 68 -11.91 -24.13 54.54
CA THR A 68 -11.30 -25.47 54.60
C THR A 68 -10.47 -25.72 55.86
N GLY A 69 -10.04 -24.66 56.56
CA GLY A 69 -9.16 -24.76 57.72
C GLY A 69 -7.70 -25.11 57.41
N ARG A 70 -7.32 -25.18 56.13
CA ARG A 70 -5.93 -25.40 55.69
C ARG A 70 -5.11 -24.12 55.76
N PRO A 71 -3.76 -24.20 55.70
CA PRO A 71 -2.94 -23.03 55.49
C PRO A 71 -3.23 -22.38 54.13
N VAL A 72 -3.54 -21.08 54.14
CA VAL A 72 -3.84 -20.28 52.94
C VAL A 72 -2.95 -19.05 52.92
N VAL A 73 -2.29 -18.81 51.80
CA VAL A 73 -1.49 -17.61 51.51
C VAL A 73 -2.25 -16.80 50.46
N VAL A 74 -2.60 -15.55 50.77
CA VAL A 74 -3.44 -14.70 49.92
C VAL A 74 -2.66 -13.44 49.57
N LEU A 75 -2.40 -13.22 48.28
CA LEU A 75 -1.44 -12.26 47.77
C LEU A 75 -2.02 -11.45 46.62
N THR A 76 -1.42 -10.29 46.33
CA THR A 76 -1.78 -9.47 45.18
C THR A 76 -1.00 -9.86 43.93
N GLY A 77 -1.63 -9.66 42.76
CA GLY A 77 -1.02 -9.67 41.45
C GLY A 77 -0.11 -8.46 41.16
N GLU A 78 -0.20 -7.38 41.95
CA GLU A 78 0.64 -6.18 41.81
C GLU A 78 2.08 -6.39 42.32
N GLN A 79 3.02 -5.52 41.91
CA GLN A 79 4.38 -5.53 42.44
C GLN A 79 4.42 -5.13 43.93
N ALA A 80 3.68 -4.08 44.28
CA ALA A 80 3.55 -3.65 45.67
C ALA A 80 2.65 -4.62 46.44
N PRO A 81 2.98 -4.96 47.70
CA PRO A 81 2.14 -5.83 48.51
C PRO A 81 0.81 -5.17 48.89
N ASP A 82 -0.28 -5.93 48.86
CA ASP A 82 -1.60 -5.50 49.31
C ASP A 82 -1.84 -5.99 50.74
N ALA A 83 -1.97 -5.05 51.68
CA ALA A 83 -2.16 -5.36 53.09
C ALA A 83 -3.48 -6.06 53.39
N GLN A 84 -4.55 -5.79 52.62
CA GLN A 84 -5.86 -6.41 52.80
C GLN A 84 -5.86 -7.87 52.34
N LEU A 85 -5.27 -8.16 51.18
CA LEU A 85 -5.08 -9.54 50.71
C LEU A 85 -4.16 -10.31 51.65
N MET A 86 -3.01 -9.74 52.04
CA MET A 86 -2.09 -10.41 52.97
C MET A 86 -2.72 -10.69 54.34
N ALA A 87 -3.57 -9.80 54.85
CA ALA A 87 -4.29 -10.00 56.11
C ALA A 87 -5.32 -11.15 56.05
N ALA A 88 -5.78 -11.54 54.84
CA ALA A 88 -6.63 -12.71 54.65
C ALA A 88 -5.85 -14.04 54.68
N SER A 89 -4.51 -14.00 54.67
CA SER A 89 -3.68 -15.20 54.81
C SER A 89 -3.83 -15.81 56.21
N THR A 90 -3.82 -17.15 56.30
CA THR A 90 -3.84 -17.87 57.60
C THR A 90 -2.45 -18.21 58.13
N VAL A 91 -1.40 -17.81 57.39
CA VAL A 91 0.01 -17.94 57.78
C VAL A 91 0.55 -16.64 58.39
N PRO A 92 1.64 -16.68 59.18
CA PRO A 92 2.36 -15.49 59.62
C PRO A 92 2.68 -14.51 58.49
N ILE A 93 2.54 -13.20 58.75
CA ILE A 93 2.70 -12.14 57.75
C ILE A 93 4.08 -12.15 57.05
N GLY A 94 5.14 -12.53 57.76
CA GLY A 94 6.48 -12.66 57.18
C GLY A 94 6.55 -13.74 56.11
N ILE A 95 5.78 -14.82 56.25
CA ILE A 95 5.70 -15.90 55.25
C ILE A 95 4.93 -15.43 54.03
N ALA A 96 3.82 -14.70 54.22
CA ALA A 96 3.07 -14.10 53.12
C ALA A 96 3.91 -13.07 52.35
N ALA A 97 4.69 -12.24 53.04
CA ALA A 97 5.58 -11.26 52.42
C ALA A 97 6.70 -11.92 51.59
N GLU A 98 7.32 -12.98 52.11
CA GLU A 98 8.34 -13.73 51.36
C GLU A 98 7.73 -14.45 50.16
N ALA A 99 6.55 -15.07 50.33
CA ALA A 99 5.82 -15.71 49.24
C ALA A 99 5.42 -14.72 48.14
N HIS A 100 5.04 -13.50 48.51
CA HIS A 100 4.81 -12.39 47.58
C HIS A 100 6.06 -12.07 46.78
N ALA A 101 7.23 -12.00 47.42
CA ALA A 101 8.48 -11.70 46.74
C ALA A 101 8.84 -12.73 45.66
N TYR A 102 8.66 -14.05 45.94
CA TYR A 102 8.86 -15.09 44.91
C TYR A 102 7.92 -14.89 43.71
N LEU A 103 6.63 -14.66 43.95
CA LEU A 103 5.64 -14.48 42.86
C LEU A 103 5.77 -13.14 42.13
N ALA A 104 6.22 -12.09 42.82
CA ALA A 104 6.48 -10.78 42.22
C ALA A 104 7.70 -10.81 41.29
N HIS A 105 8.75 -11.56 41.64
CA HIS A 105 9.86 -11.80 40.74
C HIS A 105 9.49 -12.78 39.62
N GLY A 106 8.70 -13.81 39.94
CA GLY A 106 8.21 -14.82 39.00
C GLY A 106 9.30 -15.74 38.47
N GLY A 107 8.94 -16.66 37.56
CA GLY A 107 9.88 -17.61 36.97
C GLY A 107 9.80 -19.02 37.57
N PRO A 108 10.05 -20.09 36.78
CA PRO A 108 9.96 -21.47 37.27
C PRO A 108 10.88 -21.75 38.46
N ALA A 109 12.08 -21.16 38.48
CA ALA A 109 13.02 -21.30 39.59
C ALA A 109 12.48 -20.70 40.90
N ASN A 110 11.90 -19.49 40.86
CA ASN A 110 11.27 -18.88 42.03
C ASN A 110 10.02 -19.65 42.46
N LEU A 111 9.26 -20.23 41.54
CA LEU A 111 8.11 -21.07 41.88
C LEU A 111 8.53 -22.41 42.52
N ASP A 112 9.63 -23.05 42.08
CA ASP A 112 10.21 -24.20 42.79
C ASP A 112 10.64 -23.81 44.21
N GLN A 113 11.38 -22.70 44.36
CA GLN A 113 11.81 -22.23 45.67
C GLN A 113 10.64 -21.81 46.56
N LEU A 114 9.58 -21.21 46.00
CA LEU A 114 8.35 -20.90 46.71
C LEU A 114 7.69 -22.17 47.25
N ALA A 115 7.61 -23.23 46.43
CA ALA A 115 6.99 -24.49 46.82
C ALA A 115 7.74 -25.12 48.00
N ARG A 116 9.08 -25.15 47.91
CA ARG A 116 9.96 -25.63 48.99
C ARG A 116 9.87 -24.76 50.24
N PHE A 117 9.88 -23.43 50.08
CA PHE A 117 9.75 -22.47 51.17
C PHE A 117 8.44 -22.66 51.94
N LEU A 118 7.31 -22.74 51.23
CA LEU A 118 6.00 -22.93 51.86
C LEU A 118 5.88 -24.32 52.49
N SER A 119 6.36 -25.36 51.80
CA SER A 119 6.35 -26.73 52.33
C SER A 119 7.19 -26.84 53.61
N ASP A 120 8.39 -26.28 53.63
CA ASP A 120 9.28 -26.37 54.79
C ASP A 120 8.83 -25.48 55.94
N THR A 121 8.41 -24.25 55.65
CA THR A 121 8.07 -23.27 56.68
C THR A 121 6.69 -23.51 57.28
N VAL A 122 5.74 -24.01 56.48
CA VAL A 122 4.35 -24.21 56.90
C VAL A 122 4.04 -25.68 57.20
N LEU A 123 4.55 -26.61 56.39
CA LEU A 123 4.27 -28.06 56.52
C LEU A 123 5.42 -28.86 57.18
N LEU A 124 6.58 -28.23 57.44
CA LEU A 124 7.73 -28.81 58.16
C LEU A 124 8.38 -30.03 57.45
N THR A 125 8.49 -29.98 56.12
CA THR A 125 8.97 -31.11 55.28
C THR A 125 10.48 -31.27 55.14
N GLY A 126 11.27 -30.17 55.12
CA GLY A 126 12.73 -30.17 55.14
C GLY A 126 13.45 -30.34 53.78
N HIS A 127 12.91 -29.79 52.68
CA HIS A 127 13.50 -29.80 51.34
C HIS A 127 14.67 -28.81 51.13
N GLY A 128 14.77 -27.77 51.96
CA GLY A 128 15.66 -26.62 51.78
C GLY A 128 15.17 -25.67 50.68
N PHE A 129 15.34 -24.36 50.88
CA PHE A 129 14.96 -23.33 49.90
C PHE A 129 16.00 -22.20 49.87
N GLU A 130 16.16 -21.59 48.69
CA GLU A 130 16.96 -20.38 48.45
C GLU A 130 16.05 -19.14 48.42
N PRO A 131 16.52 -17.95 48.83
CA PRO A 131 15.70 -16.73 48.86
C PRO A 131 15.21 -16.30 47.46
N PRO A 132 14.16 -15.45 47.37
CA PRO A 132 13.64 -14.94 46.11
C PRO A 132 14.72 -14.26 45.27
N ALA A 133 14.89 -14.72 44.03
CA ALA A 133 15.87 -14.17 43.11
C ALA A 133 15.23 -13.09 42.21
N PRO A 134 15.79 -11.88 42.11
CA PRO A 134 15.28 -10.86 41.21
C PRO A 134 15.49 -11.31 39.76
N ALA A 135 14.40 -11.35 39.00
CA ALA A 135 14.46 -11.72 37.59
C ALA A 135 14.82 -10.49 36.72
N PRO A 136 15.95 -10.49 36.00
CA PRO A 136 16.40 -9.36 35.18
C PRO A 136 15.36 -8.91 34.16
N SER A 137 15.43 -7.65 33.73
CA SER A 137 14.60 -7.05 32.67
C SER A 137 14.90 -7.65 31.29
N TRP A 138 16.13 -8.11 31.07
CA TRP A 138 16.59 -8.82 29.88
C TRP A 138 17.64 -9.88 30.24
N GLY A 139 17.90 -10.82 29.32
CA GLY A 139 18.93 -11.83 29.51
C GLY A 139 18.90 -12.93 28.45
N PRO A 140 19.90 -13.82 28.43
CA PRO A 140 19.96 -14.92 27.47
C PRO A 140 18.96 -16.04 27.80
N LEU A 141 18.54 -16.75 26.76
CA LEU A 141 17.92 -18.06 26.92
C LEU A 141 19.01 -19.14 26.95
N GLU A 142 19.25 -19.73 28.13
CA GLU A 142 20.17 -20.85 28.27
C GLU A 142 19.74 -22.04 27.41
N ARG A 143 20.63 -22.50 26.54
CA ARG A 143 20.39 -23.62 25.61
C ARG A 143 21.69 -24.27 25.18
N THR A 144 21.61 -25.51 24.73
CA THR A 144 22.72 -26.17 24.02
C THR A 144 22.67 -25.80 22.55
N ALA A 145 23.44 -24.78 22.17
CA ALA A 145 23.54 -24.33 20.78
C ALA A 145 24.33 -25.31 19.90
N ARG A 146 23.97 -25.37 18.61
CA ARG A 146 24.81 -26.05 17.61
C ARG A 146 25.97 -25.14 17.21
N ALA A 147 27.17 -25.71 17.08
CA ALA A 147 28.33 -24.97 16.59
C ALA A 147 28.18 -24.69 15.09
N THR A 148 28.16 -23.42 14.72
CA THR A 148 28.14 -22.93 13.33
C THR A 148 29.09 -21.73 13.22
N ASP A 149 29.69 -21.56 12.04
CA ASP A 149 30.61 -20.46 11.73
C ASP A 149 29.94 -19.33 10.92
N GLY A 150 28.61 -19.38 10.79
CA GLY A 150 27.82 -18.39 10.05
C GLY A 150 27.50 -17.12 10.83
N PRO A 151 26.69 -16.22 10.25
CA PRO A 151 26.33 -14.96 10.90
C PRO A 151 25.55 -15.19 12.19
N THR A 152 25.55 -14.19 13.07
CA THR A 152 24.82 -14.21 14.34
C THR A 152 23.45 -13.58 14.18
N ILE A 153 22.39 -14.29 14.54
CA ILE A 153 21.02 -13.78 14.51
C ILE A 153 20.51 -13.63 15.93
N ALA A 154 20.24 -12.39 16.36
CA ALA A 154 19.58 -12.15 17.63
C ALA A 154 18.10 -12.53 17.52
N VAL A 155 17.57 -13.25 18.52
CA VAL A 155 16.14 -13.63 18.59
C VAL A 155 15.54 -13.01 19.84
N LEU A 156 14.78 -11.92 19.66
CA LEU A 156 14.20 -11.13 20.73
C LEU A 156 12.77 -11.53 21.03
N TYR A 157 12.48 -11.76 22.30
CA TYR A 157 11.16 -12.19 22.78
C TYR A 157 10.82 -11.64 24.15
N TYR A 158 9.53 -11.64 24.49
CA TYR A 158 9.10 -11.05 25.75
C TYR A 158 9.62 -11.81 26.97
N ARG A 159 10.11 -11.07 27.97
CA ARG A 159 10.42 -11.55 29.32
C ARG A 159 9.27 -12.36 29.93
N ALA A 160 8.03 -12.01 29.64
CA ALA A 160 6.86 -12.75 30.12
C ALA A 160 6.85 -14.23 29.67
N HIS A 161 7.30 -14.52 28.45
CA HIS A 161 7.46 -15.89 27.95
C HIS A 161 8.59 -16.62 28.67
N HIS A 162 9.72 -15.94 28.91
CA HIS A 162 10.82 -16.51 29.68
C HIS A 162 10.39 -16.84 31.12
N MET A 163 9.69 -15.91 31.77
CA MET A 163 9.19 -16.08 33.14
C MET A 163 8.13 -17.16 33.26
N SER A 164 7.33 -17.41 32.22
CA SER A 164 6.34 -18.51 32.23
C SER A 164 6.94 -19.87 31.86
N GLY A 165 8.20 -19.93 31.43
CA GLY A 165 8.78 -21.14 30.83
C GLY A 165 8.23 -21.47 29.44
N ASN A 166 7.37 -20.61 28.86
CA ASN A 166 6.81 -20.77 27.52
C ASN A 166 7.85 -20.32 26.46
N THR A 167 8.95 -21.05 26.34
CA THR A 167 10.09 -20.71 25.46
C THR A 167 10.30 -21.71 24.31
N ALA A 168 9.46 -22.74 24.20
CA ALA A 168 9.59 -23.80 23.19
C ALA A 168 9.50 -23.27 21.74
N PHE A 169 8.67 -22.27 21.50
CA PHE A 169 8.56 -21.65 20.16
C PHE A 169 9.84 -20.90 19.77
N ILE A 170 10.51 -20.24 20.73
CA ILE A 170 11.83 -19.63 20.54
C ILE A 170 12.91 -20.68 20.34
N ASP A 171 12.84 -21.82 21.04
CA ASP A 171 13.74 -22.95 20.77
C ASP A 171 13.63 -23.46 19.33
N THR A 172 12.41 -23.59 18.81
CA THR A 172 12.16 -23.99 17.43
C THR A 172 12.77 -23.00 16.44
N LEU A 173 12.55 -21.69 16.64
CA LEU A 173 13.12 -20.66 15.77
C LEU A 173 14.65 -20.62 15.80
N CYS A 174 15.26 -20.71 16.97
CA CYS A 174 16.72 -20.76 17.08
C CYS A 174 17.31 -22.01 16.43
N ARG A 175 16.68 -23.19 16.56
CA ARG A 175 17.10 -24.39 15.84
C ARG A 175 16.96 -24.23 14.32
N ALA A 176 15.95 -23.49 13.85
CA ALA A 176 15.80 -23.15 12.44
C ALA A 176 16.93 -22.22 11.95
N VAL A 177 17.31 -21.21 12.73
CA VAL A 177 18.48 -20.34 12.48
C VAL A 177 19.76 -21.17 12.39
N GLU A 178 19.98 -22.08 13.34
CA GLU A 178 21.12 -23.00 13.33
C GLU A 178 21.07 -23.95 12.12
N GLY A 179 19.87 -24.42 11.75
CA GLY A 179 19.63 -25.25 10.57
C GLY A 179 19.94 -24.53 9.25
N ALA A 180 19.73 -23.22 9.19
CA ALA A 180 20.14 -22.35 8.09
C ALA A 180 21.65 -22.02 8.11
N GLY A 181 22.40 -22.52 9.10
CA GLY A 181 23.85 -22.40 9.20
C GLY A 181 24.34 -21.15 9.93
N ALA A 182 23.48 -20.48 10.71
CA ALA A 182 23.81 -19.29 11.49
C ALA A 182 23.89 -19.58 12.99
N ARG A 183 24.38 -18.62 13.79
CA ARG A 183 24.42 -18.72 15.27
C ARG A 183 23.21 -18.00 15.85
N ALA A 184 22.42 -18.68 16.67
CA ALA A 184 21.30 -18.04 17.35
C ALA A 184 21.76 -17.35 18.65
N LEU A 185 21.35 -16.08 18.85
CA LEU A 185 21.54 -15.31 20.08
C LEU A 185 20.16 -14.94 20.67
N PRO A 186 19.50 -15.86 21.39
CA PRO A 186 18.18 -15.61 21.96
C PRO A 186 18.25 -14.78 23.23
N LEU A 187 17.59 -13.62 23.22
CA LEU A 187 17.54 -12.69 24.36
C LEU A 187 16.08 -12.38 24.70
N TYR A 188 15.70 -12.57 25.97
CA TYR A 188 14.41 -12.05 26.44
C TYR A 188 14.55 -10.58 26.81
N VAL A 189 13.48 -9.81 26.61
CA VAL A 189 13.41 -8.37 26.93
C VAL A 189 12.05 -7.99 27.47
N ALA A 190 11.98 -7.04 28.40
CA ALA A 190 10.70 -6.48 28.85
C ALA A 190 10.09 -5.55 27.79
N SER A 191 10.92 -4.72 27.15
CA SER A 191 10.54 -3.76 26.12
C SER A 191 11.77 -3.35 25.32
N LEU A 192 11.57 -2.94 24.06
CA LEU A 192 12.61 -2.36 23.21
C LEU A 192 12.55 -0.83 23.10
N ARG A 193 11.58 -0.16 23.73
CA ARG A 193 11.45 1.31 23.67
C ARG A 193 12.52 2.03 24.47
N THR A 194 12.91 1.47 25.60
CA THR A 194 13.97 1.98 26.48
C THR A 194 14.91 0.83 26.81
N PRO A 195 15.64 0.31 25.81
CA PRO A 195 16.50 -0.84 26.00
C PRO A 195 17.65 -0.47 26.93
N GLU A 196 18.06 -1.40 27.78
CA GLU A 196 19.20 -1.18 28.66
C GLU A 196 20.50 -1.06 27.83
N PRO A 197 21.45 -0.19 28.20
CA PRO A 197 22.71 -0.07 27.44
C PRO A 197 23.45 -1.40 27.27
N ALA A 198 23.44 -2.26 28.30
CA ALA A 198 24.08 -3.57 28.24
C ALA A 198 23.39 -4.55 27.27
N LEU A 199 22.08 -4.42 27.05
CA LEU A 199 21.37 -5.17 26.01
C LEU A 199 21.83 -4.72 24.62
N ILE A 200 21.97 -3.41 24.41
CA ILE A 200 22.47 -2.86 23.14
C ILE A 200 23.91 -3.30 22.89
N ASP A 201 24.76 -3.31 23.92
CA ASP A 201 26.13 -3.81 23.83
C ASP A 201 26.18 -5.27 23.37
N GLU A 202 25.31 -6.12 23.90
CA GLU A 202 25.18 -7.53 23.50
C GLU A 202 24.68 -7.66 22.05
N LEU A 203 23.69 -6.85 21.67
CA LEU A 203 23.12 -6.86 20.32
C LEU A 203 24.10 -6.43 19.22
N ARG A 204 25.19 -5.72 19.55
CA ARG A 204 26.25 -5.40 18.57
C ARG A 204 26.95 -6.63 17.99
N ALA A 205 26.83 -7.78 18.63
CA ALA A 205 27.37 -9.04 18.11
C ALA A 205 26.47 -9.67 17.02
N ALA A 206 25.25 -9.16 16.82
CA ALA A 206 24.31 -9.68 15.84
C ALA A 206 24.55 -9.05 14.46
N ASP A 207 24.36 -9.85 13.41
CA ASP A 207 24.38 -9.44 12.00
C ASP A 207 22.96 -9.18 11.47
N ALA A 208 21.94 -9.70 12.14
CA ALA A 208 20.53 -9.35 11.97
C ALA A 208 19.75 -9.65 13.26
N ILE A 209 18.61 -9.00 13.42
CA ILE A 209 17.74 -9.13 14.59
C ILE A 209 16.38 -9.65 14.13
N VAL A 210 15.96 -10.78 14.67
CA VAL A 210 14.57 -11.26 14.59
C VAL A 210 13.88 -10.91 15.89
N THR A 211 12.76 -10.19 15.82
CA THR A 211 12.02 -9.75 17.00
C THR A 211 10.56 -10.16 16.94
N THR A 212 10.03 -10.54 18.10
CA THR A 212 8.63 -10.92 18.32
C THR A 212 7.88 -9.93 19.20
N VAL A 213 8.53 -8.82 19.58
CA VAL A 213 7.96 -7.81 20.48
C VAL A 213 7.37 -6.63 19.70
N LEU A 214 6.56 -5.82 20.37
CA LEU A 214 5.99 -4.58 19.82
C LEU A 214 7.07 -3.57 19.37
N ALA A 215 6.63 -2.57 18.62
CA ALA A 215 7.46 -1.47 18.15
C ALA A 215 8.15 -0.68 19.29
N ALA A 216 9.34 -0.18 18.99
CA ALA A 216 10.28 0.48 19.89
C ALA A 216 10.17 2.02 19.81
N GLY A 217 9.81 2.58 18.66
CA GLY A 217 9.92 4.03 18.46
C GLY A 217 8.88 4.87 19.21
N GLY A 218 7.73 4.31 19.58
CA GLY A 218 6.71 5.09 20.30
C GLY A 218 5.47 4.32 20.77
N THR A 219 4.50 5.09 21.28
CA THR A 219 3.17 4.59 21.72
C THR A 219 2.01 5.20 20.95
N ARG A 220 2.25 6.26 20.17
CA ARG A 220 1.22 7.02 19.45
C ARG A 220 1.55 7.13 17.96
N PRO A 221 1.45 6.03 17.20
CA PRO A 221 1.79 6.02 15.78
C PRO A 221 0.95 7.01 14.95
N ALA A 222 -0.29 7.29 15.35
CA ALA A 222 -1.16 8.27 14.69
C ALA A 222 -0.65 9.73 14.77
N GLU A 223 0.31 10.03 15.65
CA GLU A 223 0.94 11.36 15.71
C GLU A 223 2.21 11.45 14.87
N ALA A 224 2.75 10.32 14.38
CA ALA A 224 4.03 10.22 13.67
C ALA A 224 3.89 9.87 12.17
N SER A 225 2.67 9.88 11.62
CA SER A 225 2.41 9.69 10.18
C SER A 225 2.65 10.97 9.38
N ALA A 226 2.37 10.96 8.07
CA ALA A 226 2.53 12.13 7.21
C ALA A 226 1.77 13.36 7.77
N GLY A 227 2.43 14.52 7.79
CA GLY A 227 1.94 15.76 8.42
C GLY A 227 2.06 15.80 9.96
N GLY A 228 2.41 14.69 10.60
CA GLY A 228 2.62 14.56 12.05
C GLY A 228 3.99 15.03 12.54
N ASP A 229 4.31 14.62 13.77
CA ASP A 229 5.62 14.76 14.43
C ASP A 229 6.35 13.41 14.35
N ASP A 230 6.91 13.10 13.18
CA ASP A 230 7.65 11.85 12.94
C ASP A 230 8.94 11.75 13.76
N GLU A 231 9.54 12.90 14.13
CA GLU A 231 10.70 12.94 15.03
C GLU A 231 10.40 12.41 16.43
N SER A 232 9.12 12.41 16.85
CA SER A 232 8.70 11.80 18.11
C SER A 232 8.78 10.26 18.12
N TRP A 233 8.92 9.63 16.94
CA TRP A 233 9.07 8.20 16.79
C TRP A 233 10.55 7.80 16.65
N ASP A 234 11.18 7.40 17.74
CA ASP A 234 12.62 7.14 17.78
C ASP A 234 12.96 5.72 18.28
N ALA A 235 13.28 4.83 17.34
CA ALA A 235 13.81 3.50 17.63
C ALA A 235 15.36 3.49 17.79
N GLY A 236 15.98 4.67 17.92
CA GLY A 236 17.40 5.01 17.69
C GLY A 236 18.45 4.07 18.26
N ALA A 237 18.20 3.47 19.43
CA ALA A 237 19.12 2.50 20.02
C ALA A 237 19.23 1.21 19.20
N LEU A 238 18.16 0.80 18.51
CA LEU A 238 18.15 -0.36 17.62
C LEU A 238 18.59 -0.02 16.20
N THR A 239 18.14 1.12 15.66
CA THR A 239 18.51 1.53 14.30
C THR A 239 20.00 1.86 14.20
N GLY A 240 20.59 2.39 15.27
CA GLY A 240 22.03 2.64 15.38
C GLY A 240 22.92 1.37 15.41
N LEU A 241 22.34 0.17 15.50
CA LEU A 241 23.07 -1.09 15.31
C LEU A 241 23.43 -1.34 13.84
N ASP A 242 22.74 -0.65 12.92
CA ASP A 242 22.91 -0.79 11.48
C ASP A 242 22.84 -2.25 11.00
N VAL A 243 21.82 -2.99 11.43
CA VAL A 243 21.57 -4.36 10.97
C VAL A 243 20.11 -4.55 10.59
N PRO A 244 19.77 -5.50 9.71
CA PRO A 244 18.39 -5.78 9.34
C PRO A 244 17.59 -6.21 10.58
N ILE A 245 16.43 -5.60 10.78
CA ILE A 245 15.51 -5.93 11.87
C ILE A 245 14.25 -6.53 11.27
N LEU A 246 13.96 -7.78 11.60
CA LEU A 246 12.87 -8.56 11.04
C LEU A 246 11.83 -8.86 12.10
N GLN A 247 10.57 -8.58 11.79
CA GLN A 247 9.44 -8.91 12.64
C GLN A 247 8.97 -10.33 12.33
N ALA A 248 9.11 -11.24 13.31
CA ALA A 248 8.57 -12.58 13.24
C ALA A 248 7.22 -12.62 13.96
N LEU A 249 6.17 -13.05 13.26
CA LEU A 249 4.80 -12.92 13.79
C LEU A 249 4.48 -14.09 14.73
N CYS A 250 3.92 -13.76 15.89
CA CYS A 250 3.40 -14.69 16.89
C CYS A 250 1.90 -14.46 17.02
N LEU A 251 1.09 -15.10 16.19
CA LEU A 251 -0.34 -14.77 16.09
C LEU A 251 -1.08 -15.10 17.38
N THR A 252 -2.04 -14.24 17.72
CA THR A 252 -2.83 -14.38 18.95
C THR A 252 -4.04 -15.32 18.80
N GLY A 253 -4.28 -15.81 17.58
CA GLY A 253 -5.21 -16.90 17.27
C GLY A 253 -4.51 -18.24 17.09
N SER A 254 -5.31 -19.30 16.89
CA SER A 254 -4.81 -20.67 16.69
C SER A 254 -4.22 -20.86 15.29
N ARG A 255 -3.40 -21.90 15.13
CA ARG A 255 -2.84 -22.27 13.82
C ARG A 255 -3.95 -22.71 12.85
N SER A 256 -4.98 -23.40 13.33
CA SER A 256 -6.11 -23.83 12.49
C SER A 256 -6.90 -22.64 11.95
N ASP A 257 -7.19 -21.64 12.80
CA ASP A 257 -7.90 -20.43 12.35
C ASP A 257 -7.11 -19.68 11.27
N TRP A 258 -5.78 -19.66 11.41
CA TRP A 258 -4.90 -19.08 10.41
C TRP A 258 -4.89 -19.87 9.09
N GLU A 259 -4.82 -21.20 9.16
CA GLU A 259 -4.80 -22.08 7.99
C GLU A 259 -6.08 -21.94 7.17
N ASP A 260 -7.23 -21.93 7.84
CA ASP A 260 -8.57 -21.92 7.23
C ASP A 260 -9.01 -20.54 6.69
N ASN A 261 -8.33 -19.45 7.05
CA ASN A 261 -8.74 -18.07 6.69
C ASN A 261 -7.74 -17.37 5.76
N ASP A 262 -8.22 -16.85 4.63
CA ASP A 262 -7.44 -16.06 3.67
C ASP A 262 -7.00 -14.68 4.18
N GLU A 263 -7.59 -14.15 5.24
CA GLU A 263 -7.10 -12.92 5.88
C GLU A 263 -5.70 -13.10 6.48
N GLY A 264 -5.41 -14.30 7.00
CA GLY A 264 -4.12 -14.67 7.58
C GLY A 264 -3.71 -13.96 8.87
N VAL A 265 -4.27 -12.80 9.22
CA VAL A 265 -3.99 -12.13 10.50
C VAL A 265 -5.24 -11.47 11.05
N SER A 266 -5.42 -11.51 12.38
CA SER A 266 -6.50 -10.77 13.04
C SER A 266 -6.26 -9.26 12.92
N PRO A 267 -7.31 -8.41 12.99
CA PRO A 267 -7.12 -6.96 13.01
C PRO A 267 -6.22 -6.46 14.16
N LEU A 268 -6.19 -7.18 15.29
CA LEU A 268 -5.30 -6.87 16.41
C LEU A 268 -3.84 -7.14 16.04
N ASP A 269 -3.56 -8.29 15.42
CA ASP A 269 -2.22 -8.68 15.01
C ASP A 269 -1.71 -7.84 13.83
N ALA A 270 -2.58 -7.51 12.87
CA ALA A 270 -2.26 -6.60 11.77
C ALA A 270 -1.80 -5.22 12.30
N ALA A 271 -2.48 -4.67 13.31
CA ALA A 271 -2.07 -3.41 13.91
C ALA A 271 -0.79 -3.55 14.76
N GLY A 272 -0.77 -4.50 15.70
CA GLY A 272 0.28 -4.61 16.71
C GLY A 272 1.58 -5.25 16.23
N GLN A 273 1.50 -6.16 15.26
CA GLN A 273 2.65 -6.96 14.78
C GLN A 273 3.06 -6.62 13.34
N ILE A 274 2.30 -5.82 12.59
CA ILE A 274 2.65 -5.44 11.22
C ILE A 274 2.70 -3.91 11.07
N ALA A 275 1.56 -3.24 11.08
CA ALA A 275 1.46 -1.81 10.73
C ALA A 275 2.29 -0.91 11.65
N VAL A 276 2.25 -1.11 12.97
CA VAL A 276 3.02 -0.29 13.90
C VAL A 276 4.53 -0.64 13.89
N PRO A 277 4.93 -1.92 13.84
CA PRO A 277 6.33 -2.29 13.59
C PRO A 277 6.96 -1.74 12.29
N GLU A 278 6.18 -1.45 11.24
CA GLU A 278 6.69 -0.78 10.03
C GLU A 278 7.29 0.60 10.34
N PHE A 279 6.80 1.31 11.36
CA PHE A 279 7.33 2.63 11.78
C PHE A 279 8.75 2.54 12.33
N ASP A 280 9.15 1.38 12.88
CA ASP A 280 10.53 1.11 13.31
C ASP A 280 11.46 0.76 12.12
N GLY A 281 10.93 0.67 10.88
CA GLY A 281 11.67 0.18 9.71
C GLY A 281 11.88 -1.33 9.69
N ARG A 282 11.10 -2.09 10.46
CA ARG A 282 11.22 -3.55 10.51
C ARG A 282 10.71 -4.19 9.21
N LEU A 283 11.40 -5.24 8.77
CA LEU A 283 10.97 -6.09 7.67
C LEU A 283 9.92 -7.08 8.19
N ILE A 284 8.74 -7.09 7.57
CA ILE A 284 7.64 -7.97 7.97
C ILE A 284 7.86 -9.34 7.33
N THR A 285 7.89 -10.41 8.14
CA THR A 285 8.09 -11.79 7.66
C THR A 285 6.79 -12.60 7.70
N VAL A 286 6.79 -13.78 8.32
CA VAL A 286 5.65 -14.72 8.35
C VAL A 286 5.33 -15.13 9.79
N PRO A 287 4.11 -15.64 10.06
CA PRO A 287 3.77 -16.21 11.34
C PRO A 287 4.50 -17.53 11.53
N PHE A 288 5.34 -17.60 12.56
CA PHE A 288 6.05 -18.82 12.93
C PHE A 288 5.52 -19.46 14.20
N SER A 289 4.67 -18.77 14.96
CA SER A 289 4.02 -19.33 16.13
C SER A 289 2.60 -18.82 16.30
N PHE A 290 1.77 -19.63 16.96
CA PHE A 290 0.34 -19.44 17.13
C PHE A 290 -0.03 -19.67 18.59
N LYS A 291 -1.01 -18.91 19.08
CA LYS A 291 -1.49 -19.05 20.45
C LYS A 291 -2.50 -20.19 20.51
N GLU A 292 -2.15 -21.22 21.26
CA GLU A 292 -2.99 -22.39 21.51
C GLU A 292 -3.41 -22.44 22.97
N ILE A 293 -4.56 -23.08 23.23
CA ILE A 293 -4.99 -23.44 24.58
C ILE A 293 -4.76 -24.94 24.75
N ASP A 294 -3.97 -25.31 25.76
CA ASP A 294 -3.69 -26.72 26.05
C ASP A 294 -4.82 -27.41 26.84
N GLU A 295 -4.66 -28.71 27.10
CA GLU A 295 -5.64 -29.53 27.83
C GLU A 295 -5.89 -29.03 29.27
N ASP A 296 -4.94 -28.31 29.88
CA ASP A 296 -5.07 -27.69 31.20
C ASP A 296 -5.76 -26.31 31.14
N GLY A 297 -6.15 -25.85 29.95
CA GLY A 297 -6.77 -24.54 29.72
C GLY A 297 -5.78 -23.37 29.76
N LEU A 298 -4.47 -23.63 29.68
CA LEU A 298 -3.43 -22.61 29.72
C LEU A 298 -3.02 -22.18 28.29
N PRO A 299 -2.81 -20.87 28.05
CA PRO A 299 -2.33 -20.41 26.77
C PRO A 299 -0.83 -20.67 26.59
N ALA A 300 -0.46 -21.25 25.45
CA ALA A 300 0.94 -21.44 25.04
C ALA A 300 1.14 -20.97 23.60
N TYR A 301 2.37 -20.56 23.25
CA TYR A 301 2.71 -20.28 21.85
C TYR A 301 3.37 -21.52 21.28
N VAL A 302 2.78 -22.07 20.23
CA VAL A 302 3.26 -23.28 19.54
C VAL A 302 3.84 -22.86 18.20
N ALA A 303 5.09 -23.23 17.94
CA ALA A 303 5.74 -22.90 16.68
C ALA A 303 5.32 -23.85 15.55
N ASP A 304 5.20 -23.30 14.34
CA ASP A 304 5.23 -24.05 13.10
C ASP A 304 6.69 -24.15 12.61
N PRO A 305 7.28 -25.36 12.57
CA PRO A 305 8.70 -25.52 12.21
C PRO A 305 9.04 -25.08 10.79
N GLU A 306 8.12 -25.21 9.83
CA GLU A 306 8.37 -24.84 8.43
C GLU A 306 8.34 -23.31 8.29
N ARG A 307 7.38 -22.63 8.95
CA ARG A 307 7.37 -21.17 9.00
C ARG A 307 8.54 -20.59 9.79
N ALA A 308 8.98 -21.26 10.87
CA ALA A 308 10.20 -20.89 11.57
C ALA A 308 11.44 -20.99 10.67
N ALA A 309 11.48 -21.97 9.75
CA ALA A 309 12.53 -22.07 8.74
C ALA A 309 12.49 -20.92 7.72
N ARG A 310 11.30 -20.46 7.29
CA ARG A 310 11.16 -19.26 6.45
C ARG A 310 11.71 -18.01 7.15
N VAL A 311 11.30 -17.74 8.40
CA VAL A 311 11.81 -16.59 9.17
C VAL A 311 13.33 -16.66 9.32
N ALA A 312 13.85 -17.83 9.69
CA ALA A 312 15.29 -18.05 9.81
C ALA A 312 16.03 -17.88 8.48
N GLY A 313 15.48 -18.40 7.39
CA GLY A 313 16.05 -18.28 6.05
C GLY A 313 16.18 -16.83 5.60
N ILE A 314 15.10 -16.05 5.71
CA ILE A 314 15.10 -14.62 5.40
C ILE A 314 16.16 -13.89 6.26
N ALA A 315 16.14 -14.09 7.58
CA ALA A 315 17.09 -13.43 8.50
C ALA A 315 18.55 -13.76 8.17
N VAL A 316 18.84 -15.04 7.88
CA VAL A 316 20.20 -15.49 7.54
C VAL A 316 20.63 -14.97 6.19
N ARG A 317 19.76 -14.92 5.17
CA ARG A 317 20.12 -14.32 3.87
C ARG A 317 20.42 -12.84 4.00
N HIS A 318 19.60 -12.08 4.73
CA HIS A 318 19.87 -10.67 5.01
C HIS A 318 21.20 -10.46 5.76
N ALA A 319 21.45 -11.25 6.80
CA ALA A 319 22.71 -11.18 7.56
C ALA A 319 23.94 -11.52 6.71
N ARG A 320 23.82 -12.49 5.80
CA ARG A 320 24.91 -12.89 4.89
C ARG A 320 25.35 -11.79 3.95
N LEU A 321 24.47 -10.88 3.53
CA LEU A 321 24.80 -9.81 2.57
C LEU A 321 25.98 -8.94 3.01
N ARG A 322 26.15 -8.74 4.32
CA ARG A 322 27.26 -7.98 4.92
C ARG A 322 28.61 -8.70 4.82
N HIS A 323 28.59 -10.03 4.71
CA HIS A 323 29.78 -10.88 4.69
C HIS A 323 30.22 -11.27 3.28
N ILE A 324 29.43 -10.96 2.26
CA ILE A 324 29.76 -11.23 0.86
C ILE A 324 30.45 -10.00 0.27
N PRO A 325 31.71 -10.11 -0.21
CA PRO A 325 32.38 -9.02 -0.90
C PRO A 325 31.55 -8.54 -2.10
N ALA A 326 31.52 -7.23 -2.36
CA ALA A 326 30.74 -6.65 -3.46
C ALA A 326 31.03 -7.32 -4.82
N ALA A 327 32.30 -7.63 -5.10
CA ALA A 327 32.72 -8.30 -6.32
C ALA A 327 32.12 -9.71 -6.50
N ASP A 328 31.84 -10.41 -5.42
CA ASP A 328 31.31 -11.78 -5.43
C ASP A 328 29.78 -11.83 -5.35
N LYS A 329 29.13 -10.69 -5.11
CA LYS A 329 27.69 -10.61 -4.83
C LYS A 329 26.88 -10.75 -6.12
N ARG A 330 25.96 -11.71 -6.13
CA ARG A 330 25.06 -12.00 -7.25
C ARG A 330 23.72 -11.31 -7.10
N LEU A 331 23.34 -10.52 -8.10
CA LEU A 331 22.13 -9.72 -8.09
C LEU A 331 21.20 -10.09 -9.24
N ALA A 332 19.90 -10.13 -8.96
CA ALA A 332 18.86 -10.19 -9.98
C ALA A 332 18.08 -8.86 -10.01
N LEU A 333 18.17 -8.12 -11.11
CA LEU A 333 17.40 -6.90 -11.39
C LEU A 333 16.18 -7.25 -12.24
N VAL A 334 15.01 -7.25 -11.63
CA VAL A 334 13.73 -7.57 -12.26
C VAL A 334 13.03 -6.27 -12.64
N LEU A 335 12.62 -6.15 -13.91
CA LEU A 335 11.80 -5.05 -14.40
C LEU A 335 10.34 -5.49 -14.46
N SER A 336 9.45 -4.67 -13.87
CA SER A 336 8.01 -4.90 -13.89
C SER A 336 7.48 -4.89 -15.33
N ALA A 337 6.59 -5.83 -15.67
CA ALA A 337 5.97 -5.90 -16.98
C ALA A 337 4.51 -6.36 -16.83
N TYR A 338 3.60 -5.39 -16.83
CA TYR A 338 2.17 -5.64 -16.82
C TYR A 338 1.44 -4.45 -17.50
N PRO A 339 0.82 -4.67 -18.67
CA PRO A 339 0.83 -5.91 -19.46
C PRO A 339 2.25 -6.27 -19.97
N THR A 340 2.47 -7.51 -20.39
CA THR A 340 3.80 -8.03 -20.82
C THR A 340 4.18 -7.67 -22.26
N LYS A 341 3.55 -6.64 -22.83
CA LYS A 341 3.82 -6.14 -24.17
C LYS A 341 5.22 -5.52 -24.28
N HIS A 342 5.87 -5.64 -25.43
CA HIS A 342 7.20 -5.04 -25.66
C HIS A 342 7.20 -3.51 -25.56
N SER A 343 6.05 -2.87 -25.74
CA SER A 343 5.85 -1.44 -25.51
C SER A 343 5.74 -1.05 -24.03
N ARG A 344 5.63 -2.05 -23.13
CA ARG A 344 5.20 -1.91 -21.73
C ARG A 344 6.19 -2.46 -20.68
N ILE A 345 7.44 -2.71 -21.06
CA ILE A 345 8.46 -3.24 -20.14
C ILE A 345 8.98 -2.12 -19.23
N GLY A 346 9.21 -2.44 -17.95
CA GLY A 346 9.62 -1.45 -16.96
C GLY A 346 8.46 -0.55 -16.55
N ASN A 347 7.25 -1.10 -16.37
CA ASN A 347 6.12 -0.30 -15.90
C ASN A 347 6.43 0.27 -14.49
N ALA A 348 6.44 1.60 -14.41
CA ALA A 348 6.73 2.36 -13.20
C ALA A 348 6.10 3.74 -13.33
N VAL A 349 5.10 4.05 -12.50
CA VAL A 349 4.45 5.37 -12.50
C VAL A 349 5.47 6.44 -12.11
N GLY A 350 5.69 7.44 -12.98
CA GLY A 350 6.52 8.61 -12.68
C GLY A 350 8.03 8.35 -12.59
N LEU A 351 8.51 7.15 -12.90
CA LEU A 351 9.94 6.78 -12.85
C LEU A 351 10.45 6.40 -14.24
N ASP A 352 11.57 6.98 -14.65
CA ASP A 352 12.35 6.54 -15.80
C ASP A 352 13.14 5.28 -15.41
N THR A 353 12.50 4.13 -15.61
CA THR A 353 12.99 2.82 -15.20
C THR A 353 14.28 2.43 -15.93
N PRO A 354 14.39 2.62 -17.26
CA PRO A 354 15.64 2.35 -17.99
C PRO A 354 16.81 3.21 -17.51
N ALA A 355 16.62 4.53 -17.38
CA ALA A 355 17.68 5.42 -16.90
C ALA A 355 18.05 5.13 -15.43
N SER A 356 17.06 4.82 -14.59
CA SER A 356 17.28 4.43 -13.19
C SER A 356 18.05 3.12 -13.06
N ALA A 357 17.78 2.14 -13.92
CA ALA A 357 18.54 0.90 -13.97
C ALA A 357 20.01 1.16 -14.32
N VAL A 358 20.28 1.97 -15.35
CA VAL A 358 21.64 2.35 -15.73
C VAL A 358 22.35 3.13 -14.61
N ALA A 359 21.66 4.08 -13.96
CA ALA A 359 22.20 4.84 -12.84
C ALA A 359 22.58 3.94 -11.65
N LEU A 360 21.69 3.00 -11.29
CA LEU A 360 21.94 2.02 -10.25
C LEU A 360 23.10 1.10 -10.59
N LEU A 361 23.17 0.55 -11.81
CA LEU A 361 24.26 -0.32 -12.23
C LEU A 361 25.62 0.40 -12.24
N ARG A 362 25.66 1.66 -12.67
CA ARG A 362 26.86 2.50 -12.57
C ARG A 362 27.27 2.71 -11.12
N ARG A 363 26.33 2.99 -10.23
CA ARG A 363 26.61 3.14 -8.79
C ARG A 363 27.15 1.84 -8.20
N LEU A 364 26.52 0.69 -8.47
CA LEU A 364 26.98 -0.60 -7.96
C LEU A 364 28.40 -0.93 -8.44
N ARG A 365 28.75 -0.65 -9.70
CA ARG A 365 30.13 -0.84 -10.16
C ARG A 365 31.13 0.07 -9.45
N ALA A 366 30.76 1.32 -9.18
CA ALA A 366 31.60 2.24 -8.41
C ALA A 366 31.87 1.73 -6.98
N GLU A 367 30.93 0.97 -6.41
CA GLU A 367 31.04 0.30 -5.10
C GLU A 367 31.79 -1.05 -5.18
N GLY A 368 32.27 -1.45 -6.37
CA GLY A 368 33.12 -2.63 -6.57
C GLY A 368 32.37 -3.92 -6.92
N TYR A 369 31.10 -3.85 -7.31
CA TYR A 369 30.38 -5.00 -7.84
C TYR A 369 30.92 -5.41 -9.22
N ASP A 370 31.14 -6.72 -9.43
CA ASP A 370 31.67 -7.25 -10.68
C ASP A 370 30.59 -7.92 -11.53
N PHE A 371 30.25 -7.26 -12.63
CA PHE A 371 29.30 -7.75 -13.63
C PHE A 371 30.00 -8.15 -14.94
N GLY A 372 31.33 -8.22 -14.95
CA GLY A 372 32.14 -8.39 -16.16
C GLY A 372 32.47 -7.07 -16.88
N PRO A 373 32.92 -7.13 -18.15
CA PRO A 373 33.28 -5.95 -18.94
C PRO A 373 32.11 -4.97 -19.13
N GLU A 374 32.37 -3.66 -19.01
CA GLU A 374 31.35 -2.62 -19.16
C GLU A 374 30.72 -2.59 -20.54
N ALA A 375 31.52 -2.86 -21.58
CA ALA A 375 31.06 -2.90 -22.96
C ALA A 375 30.03 -4.02 -23.23
N ASP A 376 29.93 -5.01 -22.34
CA ASP A 376 28.98 -6.12 -22.50
C ASP A 376 27.61 -5.79 -21.90
N LEU A 377 27.49 -4.72 -21.10
CA LEU A 377 26.24 -4.24 -20.49
C LEU A 377 25.65 -3.11 -21.34
N PRO A 378 24.55 -3.36 -22.08
CA PRO A 378 23.93 -2.35 -22.94
C PRO A 378 23.52 -1.09 -22.15
N GLY A 379 23.70 0.09 -22.74
CA GLY A 379 23.36 1.37 -22.12
C GLY A 379 24.35 1.85 -21.04
N LEU A 380 25.21 0.99 -20.50
CA LEU A 380 26.05 1.35 -19.35
C LEU A 380 27.16 2.35 -19.72
N VAL A 381 27.82 2.15 -20.86
CA VAL A 381 28.91 3.04 -21.32
C VAL A 381 28.35 4.32 -21.93
N SER A 382 27.34 4.22 -22.80
CA SER A 382 26.68 5.37 -23.43
C SER A 382 25.90 6.20 -22.41
N GLY A 383 25.22 5.55 -21.47
CA GLY A 383 24.28 6.17 -20.54
C GLY A 383 22.83 6.11 -20.99
N GLU A 384 22.57 5.50 -22.15
CA GLU A 384 21.25 5.45 -22.77
C GLU A 384 20.48 4.22 -22.27
N GLY A 385 19.36 4.45 -21.57
CA GLY A 385 18.52 3.38 -21.04
C GLY A 385 17.84 2.54 -22.12
N ASP A 386 17.57 3.11 -23.29
CA ASP A 386 16.86 2.46 -24.41
C ASP A 386 17.62 1.21 -24.90
N GLU A 387 18.96 1.28 -24.97
CA GLU A 387 19.82 0.16 -25.34
C GLU A 387 19.62 -1.06 -24.42
N LEU A 388 19.39 -0.82 -23.12
CA LEU A 388 19.15 -1.88 -22.15
C LEU A 388 17.81 -2.58 -22.40
N ILE A 389 16.75 -1.81 -22.65
CA ILE A 389 15.42 -2.36 -22.87
C ILE A 389 15.34 -3.08 -24.21
N HIS A 390 15.88 -2.50 -25.28
CA HIS A 390 15.93 -3.14 -26.60
C HIS A 390 16.70 -4.47 -26.54
N ALA A 391 17.83 -4.51 -25.83
CA ALA A 391 18.59 -5.76 -25.64
C ALA A 391 17.84 -6.82 -24.81
N LEU A 392 17.03 -6.40 -23.83
CA LEU A 392 16.16 -7.32 -23.07
C LEU A 392 15.05 -7.89 -23.95
N ILE A 393 14.45 -7.08 -24.82
CA ILE A 393 13.43 -7.51 -25.78
C ILE A 393 14.04 -8.51 -26.78
N GLU A 394 15.21 -8.18 -27.35
CA GLU A 394 15.92 -9.06 -28.28
C GLU A 394 16.31 -10.41 -27.65
N ALA A 395 16.59 -10.41 -26.34
CA ALA A 395 16.84 -11.62 -25.57
C ALA A 395 15.60 -12.53 -25.40
N GLY A 396 14.46 -12.19 -26.02
CA GLY A 396 13.29 -13.05 -26.16
C GLY A 396 12.14 -12.68 -25.23
N GLY A 397 11.75 -11.40 -25.19
CA GLY A 397 10.68 -10.85 -24.36
C GLY A 397 9.37 -11.67 -24.32
N HIS A 398 8.48 -11.33 -23.40
CA HIS A 398 7.26 -12.12 -23.13
C HIS A 398 6.06 -11.76 -24.02
N ASP A 399 6.25 -10.93 -25.04
CA ASP A 399 5.19 -10.57 -25.99
C ASP A 399 5.09 -11.63 -27.09
N GLN A 400 4.10 -12.51 -26.99
CA GLN A 400 3.95 -13.67 -27.90
C GLN A 400 3.72 -13.27 -29.36
N GLU A 401 3.23 -12.06 -29.61
CA GLU A 401 3.00 -11.53 -30.95
C GLU A 401 4.32 -11.30 -31.71
N TRP A 402 5.38 -10.93 -30.98
CA TRP A 402 6.70 -10.59 -31.55
C TRP A 402 7.78 -11.63 -31.21
N LEU A 403 7.48 -12.61 -30.36
CA LEU A 403 8.45 -13.61 -29.94
C LEU A 403 8.60 -14.70 -31.00
N THR A 404 9.76 -14.73 -31.65
CA THR A 404 10.09 -15.74 -32.66
C THR A 404 10.61 -17.04 -32.04
N GLU A 405 10.39 -18.18 -32.72
CA GLU A 405 10.98 -19.47 -32.34
C GLU A 405 12.52 -19.40 -32.31
N GLU A 406 13.11 -18.60 -33.18
CA GLU A 406 14.57 -18.42 -33.24
C GLU A 406 15.12 -17.66 -32.02
N GLN A 407 14.46 -16.59 -31.59
CA GLN A 407 14.82 -15.90 -30.35
C GLN A 407 14.74 -16.84 -29.14
N LEU A 408 13.64 -17.59 -29.03
CA LEU A 408 13.45 -18.57 -27.95
C LEU A 408 14.53 -19.68 -27.99
N ALA A 409 14.86 -20.19 -29.18
CA ALA A 409 15.87 -21.22 -29.36
C ALA A 409 17.30 -20.72 -29.12
N ARG A 410 17.61 -19.45 -29.40
CA ARG A 410 18.93 -18.84 -29.18
C ARG A 410 19.14 -18.34 -27.76
N ASN A 411 18.08 -18.12 -26.98
CA ASN A 411 18.15 -17.58 -25.62
C ASN A 411 19.06 -18.45 -24.71
N PRO A 412 20.07 -17.84 -24.06
CA PRO A 412 21.04 -18.56 -23.24
C PRO A 412 20.57 -18.89 -21.81
N VAL A 413 19.51 -18.24 -21.31
CA VAL A 413 18.97 -18.44 -19.95
C VAL A 413 17.85 -19.46 -19.98
N ARG A 414 18.21 -20.70 -19.63
CA ARG A 414 17.36 -21.89 -19.78
C ARG A 414 17.40 -22.72 -18.50
N ILE A 415 16.22 -23.13 -18.04
CA ILE A 415 16.05 -23.96 -16.84
C ILE A 415 15.64 -25.36 -17.29
N PRO A 416 16.48 -26.39 -17.09
CA PRO A 416 16.08 -27.76 -17.42
C PRO A 416 14.83 -28.19 -16.65
N ALA A 417 13.87 -28.81 -17.34
CA ALA A 417 12.63 -29.28 -16.71
C ALA A 417 12.87 -30.28 -15.57
N ALA A 418 13.99 -31.01 -15.59
CA ALA A 418 14.37 -31.93 -14.51
C ALA A 418 14.71 -31.17 -13.20
N ASP A 419 15.41 -30.04 -13.29
CA ASP A 419 15.75 -29.22 -12.13
C ASP A 419 14.50 -28.54 -11.56
N TYR A 420 13.68 -27.96 -12.45
CA TYR A 420 12.41 -27.39 -12.03
C TYR A 420 11.50 -28.41 -11.33
N ARG A 421 11.35 -29.63 -11.88
CA ARG A 421 10.53 -30.68 -11.24
C ARG A 421 11.05 -31.06 -9.85
N ARG A 422 12.38 -31.08 -9.65
CA ARG A 422 13.00 -31.35 -8.34
C ARG A 422 12.61 -30.28 -7.32
N TRP A 423 12.74 -29.00 -7.67
CA TRP A 423 12.36 -27.90 -6.79
C TRP A 423 10.85 -27.81 -6.58
N TYR A 424 10.07 -27.98 -7.64
CA TYR A 424 8.62 -27.94 -7.60
C TYR A 424 8.05 -28.99 -6.65
N ALA A 425 8.63 -30.20 -6.61
CA ALA A 425 8.20 -31.27 -5.71
C ALA A 425 8.32 -30.94 -4.21
N THR A 426 9.05 -29.89 -3.82
CA THR A 426 9.14 -29.46 -2.42
C THR A 426 8.03 -28.49 -2.02
N LEU A 427 7.24 -27.98 -2.98
CA LEU A 427 6.13 -27.07 -2.70
C LEU A 427 4.94 -27.84 -2.07
N PRO A 428 4.13 -27.18 -1.22
CA PRO A 428 2.94 -27.80 -0.64
C PRO A 428 1.99 -28.36 -1.69
N ALA A 429 1.34 -29.47 -1.37
CA ALA A 429 0.40 -30.13 -2.29
C ALA A 429 -0.74 -29.19 -2.72
N GLU A 430 -1.27 -28.37 -1.80
CA GLU A 430 -2.32 -27.40 -2.09
C GLU A 430 -1.98 -26.46 -3.26
N LEU A 431 -0.79 -25.85 -3.22
CA LEU A 431 -0.31 -24.97 -4.29
C LEU A 431 -0.06 -25.76 -5.57
N ARG A 432 0.54 -26.95 -5.47
CA ARG A 432 0.83 -27.77 -6.66
C ARG A 432 -0.45 -28.20 -7.37
N ASP A 433 -1.45 -28.66 -6.62
CA ASP A 433 -2.74 -29.06 -7.14
C ASP A 433 -3.47 -27.88 -7.82
N ALA A 434 -3.35 -26.67 -7.27
CA ALA A 434 -3.88 -25.47 -7.90
C ALA A 434 -3.17 -25.14 -9.22
N VAL A 435 -1.82 -25.16 -9.23
CA VAL A 435 -1.00 -24.89 -10.41
C VAL A 435 -1.27 -25.95 -11.50
N GLU A 436 -1.23 -27.24 -11.17
CA GLU A 436 -1.39 -28.32 -12.16
C GLU A 436 -2.80 -28.33 -12.78
N ARG A 437 -3.82 -27.91 -12.03
CA ARG A 437 -5.19 -27.77 -12.54
C ARG A 437 -5.29 -26.74 -13.68
N HIS A 438 -4.54 -25.65 -13.60
CA HIS A 438 -4.61 -24.55 -14.57
C HIS A 438 -3.54 -24.66 -15.65
N TRP A 439 -2.36 -25.17 -15.31
CA TRP A 439 -1.16 -25.11 -16.14
C TRP A 439 -0.63 -26.48 -16.56
N GLY A 440 -1.34 -27.55 -16.22
CA GLY A 440 -0.93 -28.93 -16.51
C GLY A 440 0.22 -29.41 -15.61
N PRO A 441 0.79 -30.59 -15.85
CA PRO A 441 1.92 -31.08 -15.06
C PRO A 441 3.21 -30.30 -15.38
N PRO A 442 4.16 -30.19 -14.43
CA PRO A 442 5.45 -29.53 -14.67
C PRO A 442 6.22 -30.22 -15.82
N PRO A 443 6.88 -29.47 -16.72
CA PRO A 443 7.18 -28.03 -16.66
C PRO A 443 6.10 -27.10 -17.26
N GLY A 444 4.90 -27.60 -17.58
CA GLY A 444 3.89 -26.86 -18.34
C GLY A 444 4.25 -26.71 -19.82
N GLU A 445 3.65 -25.71 -20.48
CA GLU A 445 3.83 -25.43 -21.91
C GLU A 445 4.34 -24.01 -22.20
N MET A 446 4.14 -23.06 -21.28
CA MET A 446 4.59 -21.66 -21.44
C MET A 446 6.11 -21.54 -21.52
N PHE A 447 6.59 -20.95 -22.63
CA PHE A 447 8.00 -20.69 -22.91
C PHE A 447 8.90 -21.93 -22.72
N VAL A 448 8.39 -23.12 -23.07
CA VAL A 448 9.14 -24.38 -23.01
C VAL A 448 9.67 -24.72 -24.40
N ASP A 449 11.00 -24.70 -24.56
CA ASP A 449 11.66 -25.13 -25.79
C ASP A 449 12.19 -26.56 -25.65
N ARG A 450 11.84 -27.41 -26.62
CA ARG A 450 12.23 -28.83 -26.69
C ARG A 450 13.25 -29.13 -27.81
N SER A 451 13.74 -28.10 -28.50
CA SER A 451 14.68 -28.25 -29.61
C SER A 451 16.03 -28.86 -29.18
N ARG A 452 16.52 -28.50 -27.98
CA ARG A 452 17.81 -28.97 -27.44
C ARG A 452 17.67 -30.10 -26.41
N ASN A 453 16.59 -30.08 -25.64
CA ASN A 453 16.29 -31.02 -24.59
C ASN A 453 14.89 -31.61 -24.80
N PRO A 454 14.74 -32.91 -25.13
CA PRO A 454 13.44 -33.52 -25.33
C PRO A 454 12.51 -33.47 -24.10
N GLU A 455 13.07 -33.36 -22.89
CA GLU A 455 12.28 -33.17 -21.66
C GLU A 455 11.80 -31.73 -21.47
N GLY A 456 12.36 -30.78 -22.25
CA GLY A 456 12.05 -29.36 -22.24
C GLY A 456 12.98 -28.52 -21.37
N ASP A 457 13.27 -27.32 -21.84
CA ASP A 457 13.86 -26.25 -21.03
C ASP A 457 12.87 -25.07 -20.95
N ILE A 458 12.66 -24.55 -19.75
CA ILE A 458 11.89 -23.32 -19.53
C ILE A 458 12.83 -22.14 -19.82
N VAL A 459 12.44 -21.25 -20.72
CA VAL A 459 13.28 -20.14 -21.21
C VAL A 459 12.88 -18.82 -20.54
N LEU A 460 13.85 -18.03 -20.09
CA LEU A 460 13.61 -16.73 -19.44
C LEU A 460 14.07 -15.57 -20.32
N ALA A 461 13.23 -14.55 -20.47
CA ALA A 461 13.61 -13.28 -21.11
C ALA A 461 14.57 -12.49 -20.21
N ALA A 462 15.87 -12.74 -20.36
CA ALA A 462 16.88 -12.24 -19.43
C ALA A 462 18.26 -12.06 -20.05
N LEU A 463 18.99 -11.07 -19.55
CA LEU A 463 20.41 -10.84 -19.81
C LEU A 463 21.23 -11.30 -18.59
N ARG A 464 22.15 -12.24 -18.81
CA ARG A 464 23.13 -12.64 -17.79
C ARG A 464 24.50 -12.05 -18.09
N ARG A 465 25.12 -11.37 -17.12
CA ARG A 465 26.44 -10.74 -17.21
C ARG A 465 27.21 -10.92 -15.90
N GLY A 466 28.14 -11.87 -15.86
CA GLY A 466 28.88 -12.20 -14.63
C GLY A 466 27.94 -12.52 -13.47
N ASN A 467 28.03 -11.72 -12.41
CA ASN A 467 27.19 -11.83 -11.20
C ASN A 467 25.86 -11.05 -11.30
N LEU A 468 25.49 -10.52 -12.46
CA LEU A 468 24.22 -9.84 -12.69
C LEU A 468 23.30 -10.66 -13.60
N LEU A 469 22.03 -10.72 -13.20
CA LEU A 469 20.91 -11.13 -14.03
C LEU A 469 19.96 -9.94 -14.16
N ILE A 470 19.65 -9.52 -15.38
CA ILE A 470 18.60 -8.53 -15.65
C ILE A 470 17.47 -9.26 -16.37
N LEU A 471 16.24 -9.20 -15.87
CA LEU A 471 15.13 -9.93 -16.46
C LEU A 471 13.83 -9.13 -16.47
N ILE A 472 12.99 -9.45 -17.43
CA ILE A 472 11.59 -9.02 -17.45
C ILE A 472 10.84 -9.94 -16.46
N GLN A 473 9.99 -9.36 -15.62
CA GLN A 473 9.17 -10.15 -14.70
C GLN A 473 8.30 -11.14 -15.49
N PRO A 474 8.23 -12.42 -15.09
CA PRO A 474 7.37 -13.39 -15.76
C PRO A 474 5.89 -12.97 -15.81
N PRO A 475 5.16 -13.32 -16.90
CA PRO A 475 3.75 -12.97 -17.07
C PRO A 475 2.86 -13.59 -15.99
N ARG A 476 1.79 -12.88 -15.65
CA ARG A 476 0.79 -13.32 -14.66
C ARG A 476 -0.04 -14.52 -15.12
N GLY A 477 -0.20 -14.71 -16.44
CA GLY A 477 -0.91 -15.83 -17.06
C GLY A 477 -2.28 -15.49 -17.69
N PHE A 478 -2.85 -14.30 -17.46
CA PHE A 478 -4.19 -13.96 -17.97
C PHE A 478 -4.22 -13.79 -19.49
N GLY A 479 -3.12 -13.36 -20.13
CA GLY A 479 -3.03 -13.28 -21.59
C GLY A 479 -2.98 -14.67 -22.24
N GLU A 480 -2.36 -15.64 -21.57
CA GLU A 480 -2.26 -17.03 -22.02
C GLU A 480 -3.53 -17.84 -21.77
N ASN A 481 -4.39 -17.38 -20.85
CA ASN A 481 -5.70 -17.96 -20.59
C ASN A 481 -6.78 -16.86 -20.42
N PRO A 482 -7.27 -16.26 -21.53
CA PRO A 482 -8.30 -15.22 -21.47
C PRO A 482 -9.61 -15.68 -20.81
N ILE A 483 -9.92 -16.99 -20.87
CA ILE A 483 -11.10 -17.58 -20.20
C ILE A 483 -11.02 -17.37 -18.68
N ALA A 484 -9.81 -17.40 -18.09
CA ALA A 484 -9.61 -17.15 -16.67
C ALA A 484 -10.02 -15.72 -16.25
N ILE A 485 -9.99 -14.74 -17.17
CA ILE A 485 -10.44 -13.36 -16.89
C ILE A 485 -11.93 -13.35 -16.51
N TYR A 486 -12.74 -14.23 -17.11
CA TYR A 486 -14.18 -14.34 -16.85
C TYR A 486 -14.54 -15.19 -15.63
N HIS A 487 -13.62 -16.00 -15.09
CA HIS A 487 -13.98 -17.03 -14.11
C HIS A 487 -13.05 -17.15 -12.90
N ASP A 488 -11.75 -16.88 -13.07
CA ASP A 488 -10.71 -17.31 -12.14
C ASP A 488 -9.81 -16.13 -11.71
N PRO A 489 -10.31 -15.18 -10.89
CA PRO A 489 -9.48 -14.10 -10.33
C PRO A 489 -8.33 -14.64 -9.45
N ASP A 490 -8.43 -15.89 -8.99
CA ASP A 490 -7.46 -16.63 -8.20
C ASP A 490 -6.49 -17.48 -9.04
N LEU A 491 -6.36 -17.21 -10.35
CA LEU A 491 -5.43 -17.91 -11.25
C LEU A 491 -4.03 -18.07 -10.58
N PRO A 492 -3.50 -19.27 -10.33
CA PRO A 492 -2.21 -19.42 -9.66
C PRO A 492 -1.04 -19.01 -10.58
N PRO A 493 0.17 -18.74 -10.05
CA PRO A 493 1.35 -18.51 -10.88
C PRO A 493 1.63 -19.73 -11.77
N SER A 494 2.13 -19.49 -12.99
CA SER A 494 2.46 -20.55 -13.93
C SER A 494 3.73 -21.31 -13.53
N HIS A 495 3.97 -22.45 -14.19
CA HIS A 495 5.26 -23.16 -14.04
C HIS A 495 6.45 -22.29 -14.44
N HIS A 496 6.32 -21.48 -15.49
CA HIS A 496 7.35 -20.53 -15.93
C HIS A 496 7.66 -19.49 -14.86
N TYR A 497 6.61 -18.90 -14.26
CA TYR A 497 6.75 -17.94 -13.17
C TYR A 497 7.50 -18.52 -11.97
N LEU A 498 7.04 -19.69 -11.49
CA LEU A 498 7.66 -20.37 -10.35
C LEU A 498 9.10 -20.80 -10.66
N ALA A 499 9.36 -21.30 -11.87
CA ALA A 499 10.69 -21.72 -12.29
C ALA A 499 11.67 -20.54 -12.29
N ALA A 500 11.27 -19.36 -12.76
CA ALA A 500 12.12 -18.18 -12.81
C ALA A 500 12.64 -17.80 -11.42
N TYR A 501 11.75 -17.57 -10.45
CA TYR A 501 12.16 -17.18 -9.10
C TYR A 501 12.87 -18.31 -8.34
N ARG A 502 12.48 -19.58 -8.55
CA ARG A 502 13.19 -20.72 -7.96
C ARG A 502 14.60 -20.87 -8.51
N TRP A 503 14.81 -20.67 -9.81
CA TRP A 503 16.13 -20.70 -10.41
C TRP A 503 17.00 -19.53 -9.95
N ILE A 504 16.43 -18.33 -9.79
CA ILE A 504 17.13 -17.17 -9.21
C ILE A 504 17.63 -17.51 -7.80
N ALA A 505 16.78 -18.13 -6.97
CA ALA A 505 17.09 -18.44 -5.58
C ALA A 505 18.03 -19.63 -5.37
N ALA A 506 17.95 -20.65 -6.24
CA ALA A 506 18.68 -21.90 -6.13
C ALA A 506 20.20 -21.67 -6.29
N ALA A 507 20.99 -22.39 -5.51
CA ALA A 507 22.44 -22.26 -5.52
C ALA A 507 23.04 -22.77 -6.85
N GLN A 508 24.23 -22.29 -7.20
CA GLN A 508 24.90 -22.65 -8.47
C GLN A 508 25.21 -24.14 -8.59
N ASP A 509 25.53 -24.80 -7.49
CA ASP A 509 25.77 -26.24 -7.40
C ASP A 509 24.49 -27.08 -7.50
N ASP A 510 23.33 -26.47 -7.26
CA ASP A 510 22.01 -27.06 -7.52
C ASP A 510 21.44 -26.67 -8.90
N GLY A 511 22.22 -26.00 -9.75
CA GLY A 511 21.82 -25.61 -11.11
C GLY A 511 21.10 -24.26 -11.24
N GLY A 512 21.04 -23.48 -10.15
CA GLY A 512 20.45 -22.14 -10.14
C GLY A 512 21.44 -21.01 -10.47
N PHE A 513 20.94 -19.77 -10.45
CA PHE A 513 21.76 -18.56 -10.54
C PHE A 513 22.46 -18.25 -9.22
N GLY A 514 21.79 -18.50 -8.09
CA GLY A 514 22.30 -18.29 -6.74
C GLY A 514 22.35 -16.82 -6.35
N ALA A 515 21.30 -16.04 -6.63
CA ALA A 515 21.22 -14.65 -6.23
C ALA A 515 21.33 -14.50 -4.70
N ASP A 516 22.10 -13.50 -4.29
CA ASP A 516 22.20 -13.07 -2.90
C ASP A 516 21.06 -12.10 -2.56
N ALA A 517 20.65 -11.26 -3.51
CA ALA A 517 19.51 -10.35 -3.40
C ALA A 517 18.81 -10.12 -4.75
N VAL A 518 17.54 -9.73 -4.69
CA VAL A 518 16.72 -9.30 -5.82
C VAL A 518 16.44 -7.80 -5.70
N ILE A 519 16.47 -7.11 -6.83
CA ILE A 519 16.05 -5.72 -6.97
C ILE A 519 14.84 -5.73 -7.91
N HIS A 520 13.67 -5.31 -7.42
CA HIS A 520 12.55 -5.00 -8.31
C HIS A 520 12.59 -3.51 -8.63
N LEU A 521 12.66 -3.16 -9.92
CA LEU A 521 12.65 -1.76 -10.35
C LEU A 521 11.37 -1.47 -11.12
N GLY A 522 10.51 -0.67 -10.47
CA GLY A 522 9.25 -0.18 -11.03
C GLY A 522 8.03 -0.54 -10.17
N LYS A 523 7.28 0.50 -9.76
CA LYS A 523 5.96 0.35 -9.16
C LYS A 523 4.96 -0.05 -10.26
N HIS A 524 4.34 -1.22 -10.19
CA HIS A 524 4.65 -2.33 -9.29
C HIS A 524 4.78 -3.62 -10.08
N GLY A 525 5.46 -4.59 -9.49
CA GLY A 525 5.52 -5.94 -10.02
C GLY A 525 4.20 -6.65 -9.76
N ASN A 526 4.14 -7.93 -10.11
CA ASN A 526 2.97 -8.77 -9.91
C ASN A 526 3.17 -9.85 -8.81
N LEU A 527 4.36 -9.94 -8.21
CA LEU A 527 4.76 -10.99 -7.25
C LEU A 527 3.97 -10.87 -5.94
N GLU A 528 3.93 -9.67 -5.37
CA GLU A 528 3.22 -9.30 -4.16
C GLU A 528 1.69 -9.33 -4.31
N TRP A 529 1.20 -9.51 -5.54
CA TRP A 529 -0.23 -9.59 -5.88
C TRP A 529 -0.67 -11.00 -6.30
N LEU A 530 0.24 -12.00 -6.24
CA LEU A 530 -0.13 -13.39 -6.49
C LEU A 530 -1.16 -13.90 -5.46
N PRO A 531 -1.99 -14.90 -5.81
CA PRO A 531 -3.00 -15.43 -4.90
C PRO A 531 -2.40 -16.00 -3.61
N GLY A 532 -3.13 -15.82 -2.51
CA GLY A 532 -2.77 -16.31 -1.19
C GLY A 532 -3.23 -15.35 -0.10
N LYS A 533 -2.88 -15.63 1.16
CA LYS A 533 -3.34 -14.84 2.31
C LYS A 533 -3.01 -13.34 2.18
N ASN A 534 -3.86 -12.48 2.76
CA ASN A 534 -3.74 -11.02 2.72
C ASN A 534 -2.42 -10.55 3.36
N ALA A 535 -2.10 -11.08 4.54
CA ALA A 535 -0.80 -10.94 5.20
C ALA A 535 -0.49 -12.21 6.01
N GLY A 536 0.74 -12.33 6.51
CA GLY A 536 1.15 -13.50 7.28
C GLY A 536 1.12 -14.79 6.47
N LEU A 537 1.89 -14.82 5.37
CA LEU A 537 1.80 -15.85 4.34
C LEU A 537 2.11 -17.27 4.81
N SER A 538 1.38 -18.24 4.26
CA SER A 538 1.66 -19.67 4.38
C SER A 538 2.62 -20.15 3.29
N ALA A 539 3.08 -21.40 3.42
CA ALA A 539 3.93 -22.04 2.40
C ALA A 539 3.21 -22.25 1.06
N ALA A 540 1.87 -22.25 1.06
CA ALA A 540 1.04 -22.43 -0.12
C ALA A 540 0.73 -21.11 -0.84
N CYS A 541 1.00 -19.96 -0.22
CA CYS A 541 0.82 -18.66 -0.86
C CYS A 541 1.78 -18.50 -2.05
N GLY A 542 1.27 -18.04 -3.20
CA GLY A 542 2.07 -17.79 -4.40
C GLY A 542 3.32 -16.92 -4.17
N PRO A 543 3.24 -15.79 -3.44
CA PRO A 543 4.40 -14.94 -3.19
C PRO A 543 5.51 -15.64 -2.36
N ASP A 544 5.14 -16.39 -1.31
CA ASP A 544 6.10 -17.17 -0.49
C ASP A 544 6.77 -18.28 -1.32
N ALA A 545 5.98 -18.95 -2.15
CA ALA A 545 6.45 -20.01 -3.03
C ALA A 545 7.30 -19.51 -4.21
N ALA A 546 7.20 -18.24 -4.59
CA ALA A 546 8.08 -17.66 -5.60
C ALA A 546 9.38 -17.14 -4.95
N LEU A 547 9.26 -16.14 -4.06
CA LEU A 547 10.40 -15.39 -3.54
C LEU A 547 11.24 -16.20 -2.52
N GLY A 548 10.57 -16.98 -1.67
CA GLY A 548 11.22 -17.75 -0.62
C GLY A 548 11.99 -16.87 0.38
N ASP A 549 13.29 -17.14 0.55
CA ASP A 549 14.14 -16.45 1.52
C ASP A 549 14.93 -15.26 0.93
N LEU A 550 14.76 -14.97 -0.36
CA LEU A 550 15.55 -13.95 -1.05
C LEU A 550 15.27 -12.55 -0.47
N PRO A 551 16.30 -11.81 -0.04
CA PRO A 551 16.19 -10.39 0.24
C PRO A 551 15.70 -9.65 -1.01
N LEU A 552 14.63 -8.86 -0.87
CA LEU A 552 14.06 -8.04 -1.93
C LEU A 552 14.25 -6.56 -1.60
N VAL A 553 15.08 -5.87 -2.38
CA VAL A 553 15.23 -4.41 -2.34
C VAL A 553 14.33 -3.82 -3.41
N TYR A 554 13.51 -2.84 -3.06
CA TYR A 554 12.45 -2.37 -3.96
C TYR A 554 12.38 -0.84 -3.97
N PRO A 555 13.01 -0.17 -4.96
CA PRO A 555 12.74 1.24 -5.23
C PRO A 555 11.26 1.49 -5.54
N PHE A 556 10.61 2.38 -4.77
CA PHE A 556 9.15 2.54 -4.81
C PHE A 556 8.73 4.01 -4.71
N LEU A 557 7.66 4.43 -5.37
CA LEU A 557 7.25 5.83 -5.37
C LEU A 557 6.71 6.27 -3.99
N VAL A 558 7.21 7.39 -3.44
CA VAL A 558 6.89 7.87 -2.08
C VAL A 558 5.41 8.19 -1.85
N ASN A 559 4.69 8.63 -2.88
CA ASN A 559 3.27 8.94 -2.78
C ASN A 559 2.36 7.75 -3.08
N ASP A 560 2.89 6.53 -3.22
CA ASP A 560 2.10 5.31 -3.45
C ASP A 560 2.22 4.31 -2.29
N PRO A 561 1.72 4.71 -1.10
CA PRO A 561 1.93 3.96 0.12
C PRO A 561 1.24 2.60 0.13
N GLY A 562 0.09 2.46 -0.55
CA GLY A 562 -0.68 1.24 -0.49
C GLY A 562 0.03 0.06 -1.14
N GLU A 563 0.43 0.26 -2.38
CA GLU A 563 1.10 -0.75 -3.19
C GLU A 563 2.47 -1.11 -2.60
N GLY A 564 3.24 -0.14 -2.10
CA GLY A 564 4.51 -0.45 -1.44
C GLY A 564 4.31 -1.18 -0.11
N THR A 565 3.27 -0.85 0.65
CA THR A 565 2.90 -1.60 1.86
C THR A 565 2.54 -3.05 1.54
N GLN A 566 1.89 -3.31 0.39
CA GLN A 566 1.62 -4.69 -0.04
C GLN A 566 2.91 -5.47 -0.27
N ALA A 567 3.91 -4.85 -0.91
CA ALA A 567 5.22 -5.46 -1.10
C ALA A 567 5.92 -5.75 0.25
N LYS A 568 5.86 -4.82 1.21
CA LYS A 568 6.41 -5.03 2.56
C LYS A 568 5.80 -6.24 3.27
N ARG A 569 4.47 -6.42 3.16
CA ARG A 569 3.70 -7.39 3.95
C ARG A 569 3.59 -8.77 3.33
N ARG A 570 3.68 -8.88 2.01
CA ARG A 570 3.54 -10.16 1.29
C ARG A 570 4.85 -10.69 0.73
N VAL A 571 5.87 -9.87 0.56
CA VAL A 571 7.15 -10.29 -0.05
C VAL A 571 8.37 -9.73 0.68
N HIS A 572 8.20 -9.41 1.97
CA HIS A 572 9.25 -8.97 2.90
C HIS A 572 10.21 -7.92 2.30
N ALA A 573 9.66 -7.01 1.49
CA ALA A 573 10.44 -6.03 0.76
C ALA A 573 11.08 -4.98 1.68
N THR A 574 12.35 -4.67 1.43
CA THR A 574 13.01 -3.45 1.89
C THR A 574 12.73 -2.37 0.85
N LEU A 575 11.76 -1.50 1.11
CA LEU A 575 11.50 -0.39 0.21
C LEU A 575 12.63 0.63 0.29
N ILE A 576 12.95 1.22 -0.86
CA ILE A 576 13.75 2.44 -0.96
C ILE A 576 12.86 3.44 -1.68
N ASP A 577 12.15 4.28 -0.92
CA ASP A 577 11.24 5.20 -1.55
C ASP A 577 11.98 6.19 -2.47
N HIS A 578 11.34 6.62 -3.54
CA HIS A 578 11.90 7.56 -4.48
C HIS A 578 10.97 8.75 -4.72
N LEU A 579 11.56 9.85 -5.15
CA LEU A 579 10.86 11.11 -5.36
C LEU A 579 9.80 10.99 -6.45
N VAL A 580 8.80 11.86 -6.34
CA VAL A 580 7.81 12.12 -7.39
C VAL A 580 8.50 12.71 -8.63
N PRO A 581 7.92 12.55 -9.84
CA PRO A 581 8.46 13.19 -11.04
C PRO A 581 8.55 14.71 -10.88
N PRO A 582 9.40 15.39 -11.65
CA PRO A 582 9.38 16.85 -11.71
C PRO A 582 7.98 17.33 -12.09
N MET A 583 7.49 18.35 -11.40
CA MET A 583 6.16 18.91 -11.59
C MET A 583 6.26 20.32 -12.14
N ALA A 584 5.32 20.71 -13.00
CA ALA A 584 5.19 22.09 -13.46
C ALA A 584 3.72 22.46 -13.69
N ARG A 585 3.47 23.77 -13.76
CA ARG A 585 2.19 24.31 -14.24
C ARG A 585 1.96 23.90 -15.70
N ALA A 586 0.73 23.55 -16.06
CA ALA A 586 0.37 23.11 -17.41
C ALA A 586 0.49 24.22 -18.47
N ASP A 587 0.26 25.48 -18.06
CA ASP A 587 0.24 26.65 -18.92
C ASP A 587 -0.83 26.55 -20.04
N SER A 588 -0.94 27.59 -20.88
CA SER A 588 -1.85 27.61 -22.03
C SER A 588 -1.09 27.58 -23.35
N TYR A 589 -1.72 26.97 -24.36
CA TYR A 589 -1.14 26.78 -25.70
C TYR A 589 -2.21 26.85 -26.79
N GLY A 590 -1.78 26.97 -28.05
CA GLY A 590 -2.67 26.86 -29.21
C GLY A 590 -3.91 27.75 -29.14
N ASP A 591 -5.10 27.15 -29.34
CA ASP A 591 -6.39 27.84 -29.25
C ASP A 591 -6.75 28.30 -27.83
N ILE A 592 -6.28 27.62 -26.79
CA ILE A 592 -6.54 28.00 -25.38
C ILE A 592 -5.86 29.35 -25.09
N ALA A 593 -4.60 29.51 -25.50
CA ALA A 593 -3.88 30.78 -25.36
C ALA A 593 -4.50 31.91 -26.21
N ARG A 594 -5.02 31.58 -27.41
CA ARG A 594 -5.77 32.54 -28.24
C ARG A 594 -7.07 32.97 -27.58
N LEU A 595 -7.76 32.04 -26.90
CA LEU A 595 -8.99 32.34 -26.19
C LEU A 595 -8.76 33.28 -25.01
N GLU A 596 -7.69 33.08 -24.24
CA GLU A 596 -7.30 34.02 -23.17
C GLU A 596 -7.13 35.45 -23.69
N GLN A 597 -6.46 35.63 -24.84
CA GLN A 597 -6.30 36.95 -25.46
C GLN A 597 -7.64 37.59 -25.84
N LEU A 598 -8.58 36.79 -26.35
CA LEU A 598 -9.92 37.29 -26.69
C LEU A 598 -10.73 37.64 -25.45
N LEU A 599 -10.55 36.94 -24.32
CA LEU A 599 -11.19 37.28 -23.05
C LEU A 599 -10.66 38.60 -22.47
N ASP A 600 -9.34 38.83 -22.57
CA ASP A 600 -8.73 40.11 -22.18
C ASP A 600 -9.23 41.26 -23.05
N GLU A 601 -9.33 41.04 -24.37
CA GLU A 601 -9.91 42.02 -25.30
C GLU A 601 -11.39 42.27 -25.00
N HIS A 602 -12.16 41.24 -24.68
CA HIS A 602 -13.56 41.36 -24.25
C HIS A 602 -13.70 42.25 -23.01
N ALA A 603 -12.87 42.03 -21.98
CA ALA A 603 -12.89 42.85 -20.77
C ALA A 603 -12.54 44.33 -21.06
N GLN A 604 -11.55 44.58 -21.92
CA GLN A 604 -11.19 45.95 -22.34
C GLN A 604 -12.32 46.63 -23.13
N ILE A 605 -12.93 45.92 -24.09
CA ILE A 605 -14.04 46.43 -24.90
C ILE A 605 -15.27 46.70 -24.03
N ALA A 606 -15.58 45.83 -23.06
CA ALA A 606 -16.68 46.02 -22.12
C ALA A 606 -16.53 47.33 -21.33
N ALA A 607 -15.30 47.70 -20.95
CA ALA A 607 -15.02 48.93 -20.22
C ALA A 607 -14.94 50.19 -21.09
N MET A 608 -14.44 50.07 -22.34
CA MET A 608 -14.06 51.23 -23.16
C MET A 608 -14.99 51.50 -24.36
N ASP A 609 -15.55 50.47 -24.99
CA ASP A 609 -16.37 50.59 -26.22
C ASP A 609 -17.46 49.49 -26.32
N PRO A 610 -18.50 49.55 -25.46
CA PRO A 610 -19.52 48.48 -25.39
C PRO A 610 -20.25 48.19 -26.70
N ALA A 611 -20.26 49.14 -27.63
CA ALA A 611 -20.87 48.97 -28.95
C ALA A 611 -20.19 47.87 -29.80
N LYS A 612 -18.96 47.47 -29.46
CA LYS A 612 -18.22 46.41 -30.13
C LYS A 612 -18.37 45.03 -29.49
N LEU A 613 -19.02 44.92 -28.32
CA LEU A 613 -19.20 43.63 -27.62
C LEU A 613 -19.76 42.51 -28.50
N PRO A 614 -20.80 42.74 -29.33
CA PRO A 614 -21.33 41.67 -30.17
C PRO A 614 -20.30 41.06 -31.14
N ALA A 615 -19.33 41.86 -31.61
CA ALA A 615 -18.31 41.40 -32.54
C ALA A 615 -17.24 40.52 -31.85
N ILE A 616 -16.80 40.91 -30.64
CA ILE A 616 -15.84 40.10 -29.87
C ILE A 616 -16.49 38.82 -29.34
N ARG A 617 -17.76 38.87 -28.89
CA ARG A 617 -18.53 37.68 -28.51
C ARG A 617 -18.67 36.67 -29.65
N ALA A 618 -18.90 37.16 -30.88
CA ALA A 618 -18.95 36.29 -32.06
C ALA A 618 -17.59 35.65 -32.37
N GLN A 619 -16.48 36.36 -32.17
CA GLN A 619 -15.13 35.81 -32.34
C GLN A 619 -14.82 34.75 -31.28
N ILE A 620 -15.12 35.02 -30.01
CA ILE A 620 -14.97 34.07 -28.89
C ILE A 620 -15.76 32.80 -29.19
N TRP A 621 -17.04 32.93 -29.55
CA TRP A 621 -17.89 31.78 -29.88
C TRP A 621 -17.36 30.98 -31.07
N THR A 622 -16.90 31.67 -32.12
CA THR A 622 -16.31 31.00 -33.30
C THR A 622 -15.07 30.19 -32.91
N LEU A 623 -14.23 30.73 -32.02
CA LEU A 623 -13.04 30.03 -31.53
C LEU A 623 -13.41 28.82 -30.65
N ILE A 624 -14.40 28.97 -29.76
CA ILE A 624 -14.91 27.88 -28.91
C ILE A 624 -15.36 26.70 -29.78
N GLN A 625 -16.20 26.94 -30.78
CA GLN A 625 -16.69 25.89 -31.69
C GLN A 625 -15.58 25.27 -32.54
N ALA A 626 -14.61 26.08 -32.99
CA ALA A 626 -13.48 25.60 -33.77
C ALA A 626 -12.55 24.71 -32.93
N ALA A 627 -12.33 25.06 -31.66
CA ALA A 627 -11.48 24.35 -30.72
C ALA A 627 -12.19 23.21 -29.97
N LYS A 628 -13.49 22.99 -30.26
CA LYS A 628 -14.37 22.00 -29.62
C LYS A 628 -14.61 22.23 -28.13
N LEU A 629 -14.41 23.46 -27.65
CA LEU A 629 -14.59 23.86 -26.25
C LEU A 629 -16.07 23.92 -25.85
N ASP A 630 -16.98 24.00 -26.82
CA ASP A 630 -18.41 23.81 -26.62
C ASP A 630 -18.72 22.43 -26.01
N HIS A 631 -17.98 21.39 -26.40
CA HIS A 631 -18.10 20.06 -25.78
C HIS A 631 -17.59 20.06 -24.33
N ASP A 632 -16.40 20.60 -24.08
CA ASP A 632 -15.80 20.67 -22.74
C ASP A 632 -16.68 21.39 -21.71
N LEU A 633 -17.39 22.42 -22.17
CA LEU A 633 -18.21 23.30 -21.34
C LEU A 633 -19.70 22.88 -21.33
N GLY A 634 -20.06 21.80 -22.03
CA GLY A 634 -21.44 21.29 -22.09
C GLY A 634 -22.44 22.24 -22.75
N LEU A 635 -22.05 22.91 -23.85
CA LEU A 635 -22.86 23.91 -24.54
C LEU A 635 -23.42 23.37 -25.86
N ASP A 636 -24.74 23.22 -25.95
CA ASP A 636 -25.42 22.83 -27.19
C ASP A 636 -25.59 23.99 -28.17
N ASP A 637 -25.87 25.18 -27.64
CA ASP A 637 -26.17 26.40 -28.42
C ASP A 637 -25.43 27.61 -27.84
N ARG A 638 -25.24 28.64 -28.68
CA ARG A 638 -24.67 29.91 -28.22
C ARG A 638 -25.61 30.57 -27.20
N PRO A 639 -25.11 30.99 -26.02
CA PRO A 639 -25.90 31.80 -25.08
C PRO A 639 -26.41 33.09 -25.72
N ASP A 640 -27.55 33.58 -25.24
CA ASP A 640 -28.01 34.93 -25.59
C ASP A 640 -27.08 36.01 -25.04
N ASP A 641 -27.28 37.27 -25.43
CA ASP A 641 -26.34 38.34 -25.10
C ASP A 641 -26.26 38.67 -23.59
N GLU A 642 -27.28 38.32 -22.79
CA GLU A 642 -27.26 38.49 -21.33
C GLU A 642 -26.57 37.29 -20.66
N GLY A 643 -26.88 36.06 -21.10
CA GLY A 643 -26.23 34.83 -20.64
C GLY A 643 -24.77 34.69 -21.10
N PHE A 644 -24.35 35.40 -22.15
CA PHE A 644 -22.97 35.33 -22.64
C PHE A 644 -21.96 35.91 -21.64
N ASP A 645 -22.32 36.95 -20.87
CA ASP A 645 -21.41 37.52 -19.87
C ASP A 645 -21.22 36.57 -18.66
N GLU A 646 -22.29 35.88 -18.24
CA GLU A 646 -22.20 34.84 -17.21
C GLU A 646 -21.39 33.64 -17.72
N PHE A 647 -21.60 33.25 -18.97
CA PHE A 647 -20.82 32.21 -19.64
C PHE A 647 -19.32 32.55 -19.69
N ILE A 648 -18.96 33.81 -19.95
CA ILE A 648 -17.56 34.25 -19.93
C ILE A 648 -16.91 34.05 -18.55
N MET A 649 -17.66 34.26 -17.47
CA MET A 649 -17.16 34.01 -16.11
C MET A 649 -16.89 32.52 -15.86
N HIS A 650 -17.79 31.64 -16.31
CA HIS A 650 -17.58 30.19 -16.24
C HIS A 650 -16.35 29.76 -17.06
N LEU A 651 -16.22 30.29 -18.29
CA LEU A 651 -15.09 30.02 -19.17
C LEU A 651 -13.76 30.51 -18.58
N ASP A 652 -13.72 31.69 -17.96
CA ASP A 652 -12.50 32.21 -17.32
C ASP A 652 -12.05 31.29 -16.16
N GLY A 653 -13.01 30.79 -15.36
CA GLY A 653 -12.74 29.81 -14.30
C GLY A 653 -12.18 28.49 -14.85
N TRP A 654 -12.80 27.93 -15.89
CA TRP A 654 -12.33 26.70 -16.54
C TRP A 654 -10.92 26.84 -17.15
N LEU A 655 -10.65 27.95 -17.84
CA LEU A 655 -9.32 28.25 -18.39
C LEU A 655 -8.27 28.40 -17.29
N CYS A 656 -8.61 29.11 -16.21
CA CYS A 656 -7.75 29.26 -15.05
C CYS A 656 -7.33 27.88 -14.50
N GLU A 657 -8.28 26.96 -14.32
CA GLU A 657 -8.01 25.64 -13.75
C GLU A 657 -7.18 24.71 -14.63
N ILE A 658 -7.36 24.75 -15.95
CA ILE A 658 -6.53 23.98 -16.89
C ILE A 658 -5.13 24.54 -16.93
N LYS A 659 -5.00 25.86 -17.08
CA LYS A 659 -3.70 26.55 -17.12
C LYS A 659 -2.94 26.35 -15.81
N ASP A 660 -3.62 26.42 -14.67
CA ASP A 660 -3.02 26.31 -13.34
C ASP A 660 -2.86 24.87 -12.83
N ALA A 661 -3.33 23.86 -13.57
CA ALA A 661 -3.12 22.47 -13.20
C ALA A 661 -1.63 22.14 -13.07
N GLN A 662 -1.27 21.41 -12.01
CA GLN A 662 0.06 20.82 -11.88
C GLN A 662 0.08 19.51 -12.65
N ILE A 663 1.02 19.40 -13.59
CA ILE A 663 1.28 18.21 -14.40
C ILE A 663 2.74 17.80 -14.23
N ARG A 664 3.06 16.56 -14.61
CA ARG A 664 4.45 16.10 -14.67
C ARG A 664 5.17 16.79 -15.82
N ASP A 665 6.38 17.27 -15.57
CA ASP A 665 7.30 17.85 -16.56
C ASP A 665 8.52 16.94 -16.76
N GLY A 666 8.29 15.62 -16.74
CA GLY A 666 9.32 14.60 -16.94
C GLY A 666 9.05 13.38 -16.06
N LEU A 667 10.08 12.54 -15.94
CA LEU A 667 10.10 11.36 -15.09
C LEU A 667 11.27 11.44 -14.10
N HIS A 668 11.10 10.86 -12.92
CA HIS A 668 12.18 10.76 -11.94
C HIS A 668 13.25 9.76 -12.39
N VAL A 669 14.52 10.05 -12.11
CA VAL A 669 15.64 9.11 -12.27
C VAL A 669 16.22 8.83 -10.89
N LEU A 670 16.30 7.56 -10.49
CA LEU A 670 16.70 7.17 -9.14
C LEU A 670 18.04 7.79 -8.71
N GLY A 671 18.05 8.49 -7.57
CA GLY A 671 19.18 9.25 -7.03
C GLY A 671 19.40 10.63 -7.67
N GLY A 672 18.58 11.01 -8.65
CA GLY A 672 18.62 12.32 -9.30
C GLY A 672 17.88 13.38 -8.51
N ALA A 673 18.58 14.12 -7.64
CA ALA A 673 17.99 15.26 -6.96
C ALA A 673 17.64 16.39 -7.96
N PRO A 674 16.45 17.02 -7.84
CA PRO A 674 16.05 18.08 -8.76
C PRO A 674 16.97 19.30 -8.61
N ALA A 675 17.28 19.95 -9.74
CA ALA A 675 18.14 21.13 -9.79
C ALA A 675 17.63 22.16 -10.81
N GLY A 676 18.00 23.43 -10.63
CA GLY A 676 17.66 24.50 -11.58
C GLY A 676 16.14 24.61 -11.79
N PRO A 677 15.66 24.69 -13.05
CA PRO A 677 14.22 24.84 -13.34
C PRO A 677 13.33 23.76 -12.71
N ASP A 678 13.76 22.50 -12.69
CA ASP A 678 12.98 21.39 -12.14
C ASP A 678 12.79 21.54 -10.63
N ARG A 679 13.84 21.98 -9.91
CA ARG A 679 13.75 22.29 -8.47
C ARG A 679 12.86 23.48 -8.22
N VAL A 680 13.00 24.55 -8.99
CA VAL A 680 12.14 25.75 -8.87
C VAL A 680 10.66 25.38 -9.04
N ASN A 681 10.33 24.64 -10.10
CA ASN A 681 8.95 24.25 -10.37
C ASN A 681 8.39 23.29 -9.31
N LEU A 682 9.18 22.31 -8.87
CA LEU A 682 8.75 21.37 -7.82
C LEU A 682 8.56 22.07 -6.47
N VAL A 683 9.46 22.98 -6.09
CA VAL A 683 9.29 23.78 -4.86
C VAL A 683 8.05 24.67 -4.95
N LEU A 684 7.79 25.31 -6.09
CA LEU A 684 6.54 26.06 -6.30
C LEU A 684 5.30 25.17 -6.11
N ALA A 685 5.31 23.97 -6.68
CA ALA A 685 4.22 23.01 -6.55
C ALA A 685 3.98 22.60 -5.08
N ILE A 686 5.04 22.30 -4.33
CA ILE A 686 4.97 21.95 -2.90
C ILE A 686 4.43 23.13 -2.08
N LEU A 687 4.97 24.34 -2.29
CA LEU A 687 4.62 25.53 -1.51
C LEU A 687 3.24 26.09 -1.87
N ARG A 688 2.58 25.58 -2.93
CA ARG A 688 1.22 25.99 -3.28
C ARG A 688 0.18 25.52 -2.26
N ALA A 689 0.37 24.34 -1.68
CA ALA A 689 -0.52 23.79 -0.65
C ALA A 689 -0.29 24.45 0.72
N ARG A 690 -1.31 24.39 1.59
CA ARG A 690 -1.13 24.68 3.02
C ARG A 690 -0.27 23.59 3.65
N GLN A 691 0.75 23.99 4.41
CA GLN A 691 1.69 23.04 5.00
C GLN A 691 1.19 22.59 6.37
N ILE A 692 1.05 21.28 6.57
CA ILE A 692 0.78 20.67 7.87
C ILE A 692 2.12 20.14 8.40
N TRP A 693 2.65 20.77 9.45
CA TRP A 693 3.96 20.44 10.00
C TRP A 693 3.91 20.19 11.51
N GLY A 694 4.54 19.09 11.96
CA GLY A 694 4.61 18.72 13.37
C GLY A 694 3.24 18.52 14.02
N GLY A 695 2.21 18.18 13.23
CA GLY A 695 0.83 17.99 13.68
C GLY A 695 0.15 19.21 14.34
N THR A 696 0.78 20.40 14.33
CA THR A 696 0.33 21.58 15.11
C THR A 696 0.54 22.92 14.42
N ALA A 697 1.50 23.04 13.51
CA ALA A 697 1.74 24.26 12.75
C ALA A 697 1.08 24.15 11.36
N SER A 698 0.31 25.20 11.01
CA SER A 698 -0.22 25.39 9.65
C SER A 698 0.42 26.65 9.07
N LEU A 699 1.23 26.49 8.02
CA LEU A 699 1.63 27.62 7.19
C LEU A 699 0.68 27.73 5.99
N PRO A 700 0.26 28.94 5.60
CA PRO A 700 -0.50 29.12 4.36
C PRO A 700 0.37 28.73 3.15
N GLY A 701 -0.28 28.43 2.03
CA GLY A 701 0.43 28.29 0.76
C GLY A 701 1.08 29.62 0.34
N LEU A 702 2.12 29.58 -0.48
CA LEU A 702 2.86 30.77 -0.92
C LEU A 702 1.95 31.79 -1.63
N ARG A 703 1.00 31.33 -2.45
CA ARG A 703 0.04 32.21 -3.12
C ARG A 703 -1.01 32.79 -2.16
N GLU A 704 -1.45 32.01 -1.19
CA GLU A 704 -2.31 32.51 -0.10
C GLU A 704 -1.58 33.58 0.73
N ALA A 705 -0.29 33.37 1.01
CA ALA A 705 0.56 34.34 1.69
C ALA A 705 0.75 35.65 0.89
N LEU A 706 0.67 35.56 -0.44
CA LEU A 706 0.64 36.71 -1.36
C LEU A 706 -0.75 37.38 -1.47
N GLY A 707 -1.78 36.78 -0.86
CA GLY A 707 -3.14 37.33 -0.77
C GLY A 707 -4.16 36.71 -1.71
N LEU A 708 -3.83 35.61 -2.42
CA LEU A 708 -4.78 34.89 -3.25
C LEU A 708 -5.77 34.10 -2.38
N ASP A 709 -7.07 34.35 -2.58
CA ASP A 709 -8.10 33.41 -2.13
C ASP A 709 -8.25 32.32 -3.18
N GLU A 710 -7.67 31.17 -2.90
CA GLU A 710 -7.65 30.03 -3.82
C GLU A 710 -9.04 29.46 -4.13
N SER A 711 -10.05 29.73 -3.29
CA SER A 711 -11.44 29.31 -3.52
C SER A 711 -12.19 30.22 -4.50
N ALA A 712 -11.69 31.45 -4.71
CA ALA A 712 -12.29 32.49 -5.53
C ALA A 712 -11.30 33.05 -6.58
N ALA A 713 -10.25 32.28 -6.90
CA ALA A 713 -9.23 32.70 -7.84
C ALA A 713 -9.81 32.88 -9.25
N THR A 714 -9.52 34.02 -9.88
CA THR A 714 -9.80 34.26 -11.30
C THR A 714 -8.53 34.03 -12.10
N ARG A 715 -8.63 33.93 -13.43
CA ARG A 715 -7.44 33.74 -14.28
C ARG A 715 -6.38 34.80 -14.02
N THR A 716 -6.77 36.07 -13.99
CA THR A 716 -5.85 37.20 -13.79
C THR A 716 -5.21 37.19 -12.40
N THR A 717 -5.99 36.98 -11.34
CA THR A 717 -5.43 37.00 -9.97
C THR A 717 -4.53 35.80 -9.69
N ALA A 718 -4.87 34.62 -10.24
CA ALA A 718 -4.03 33.44 -10.14
C ALA A 718 -2.70 33.62 -10.89
N ASP A 719 -2.73 34.20 -12.10
CA ASP A 719 -1.52 34.46 -12.89
C ASP A 719 -0.59 35.48 -12.22
N GLU A 720 -1.13 36.59 -11.70
CA GLU A 720 -0.35 37.59 -10.98
C GLU A 720 0.31 37.01 -9.71
N ALA A 721 -0.44 36.19 -8.96
CA ALA A 721 0.09 35.53 -7.76
C ALA A 721 1.16 34.48 -8.10
N GLU A 722 0.96 33.70 -9.16
CA GLU A 722 1.92 32.69 -9.64
C GLU A 722 3.22 33.34 -10.13
N GLU A 723 3.14 34.44 -10.90
CA GLU A 723 4.32 35.16 -11.37
C GLU A 723 5.16 35.71 -10.20
N GLN A 724 4.49 36.29 -9.19
CA GLN A 724 5.16 36.75 -7.98
C GLN A 724 5.76 35.60 -7.18
N ALA A 725 5.02 34.51 -6.98
CA ALA A 725 5.50 33.32 -6.29
C ALA A 725 6.75 32.75 -6.98
N ARG A 726 6.71 32.63 -8.32
CA ARG A 726 7.84 32.17 -9.12
C ARG A 726 9.05 33.08 -9.03
N ALA A 727 8.85 34.40 -9.06
CA ALA A 727 9.95 35.36 -8.90
C ALA A 727 10.62 35.23 -7.52
N LEU A 728 9.85 34.98 -6.46
CA LEU A 728 10.36 34.77 -5.10
C LEU A 728 11.14 33.45 -4.98
N VAL A 729 10.60 32.36 -5.50
CA VAL A 729 11.28 31.06 -5.49
C VAL A 729 12.55 31.09 -6.35
N GLN A 730 12.52 31.73 -7.52
CA GLN A 730 13.71 31.93 -8.34
C GLN A 730 14.77 32.77 -7.63
N ALA A 731 14.37 33.84 -6.94
CA ALA A 731 15.31 34.66 -6.17
C ALA A 731 15.94 33.88 -5.00
N MET A 732 15.21 32.94 -4.39
CA MET A 732 15.78 32.02 -3.39
C MET A 732 16.72 30.99 -4.04
N GLU A 733 16.37 30.45 -5.20
CA GLU A 733 17.24 29.56 -6.00
C GLU A 733 18.55 30.26 -6.37
N ASP A 734 18.49 31.50 -6.85
CA ASP A 734 19.67 32.33 -7.20
C ASP A 734 20.53 32.68 -5.98
N ALA A 735 19.95 32.60 -4.77
CA ALA A 735 20.63 32.80 -3.50
C ALA A 735 21.05 31.46 -2.85
N ASP A 736 21.09 30.36 -3.63
CA ASP A 736 21.44 29.00 -3.18
C ASP A 736 20.61 28.53 -1.97
N TRP A 737 19.38 29.02 -1.86
CA TRP A 737 18.47 28.74 -0.73
C TRP A 737 19.05 29.06 0.65
N ASP A 738 19.95 30.05 0.77
CA ASP A 738 20.44 30.50 2.08
C ASP A 738 19.27 31.10 2.90
N PRO A 739 18.93 30.54 4.08
CA PRO A 739 17.86 31.09 4.93
C PRO A 739 18.07 32.56 5.32
N SER A 740 19.32 33.05 5.32
CA SER A 740 19.63 34.47 5.59
C SER A 740 19.16 35.41 4.47
N ALA A 741 18.99 34.90 3.24
CA ALA A 741 18.52 35.67 2.08
C ALA A 741 17.03 35.99 2.15
N VAL A 742 16.24 35.20 2.90
CA VAL A 742 14.78 35.37 3.03
C VAL A 742 14.40 36.79 3.44
N ALA A 743 15.14 37.39 4.39
CA ALA A 743 14.88 38.75 4.85
C ALA A 743 15.03 39.80 3.73
N THR A 744 15.87 39.54 2.74
CA THR A 744 16.08 40.41 1.58
C THR A 744 15.07 40.11 0.47
N VAL A 745 14.86 38.83 0.15
CA VAL A 745 13.94 38.39 -0.92
C VAL A 745 12.49 38.75 -0.59
N ALA A 746 12.06 38.53 0.65
CA ALA A 746 10.70 38.83 1.09
C ALA A 746 10.52 40.28 1.62
N ALA A 747 11.52 41.17 1.50
CA ALA A 747 11.54 42.47 2.18
C ALA A 747 10.33 43.38 1.86
N SER A 748 9.75 43.23 0.66
CA SER A 748 8.59 44.00 0.20
C SER A 748 7.27 43.25 0.29
N HIS A 749 7.24 42.07 0.92
CA HIS A 749 6.09 41.19 1.02
C HIS A 749 5.60 41.03 2.47
N PRO A 750 4.35 40.57 2.67
CA PRO A 750 3.83 40.26 4.00
C PRO A 750 4.67 39.22 4.74
N ARG A 751 4.67 39.27 6.08
CA ARG A 751 5.42 38.33 6.93
C ARG A 751 5.17 36.84 6.58
N PRO A 752 3.93 36.39 6.29
CA PRO A 752 3.69 34.99 5.90
C PRO A 752 4.51 34.52 4.69
N VAL A 753 4.87 35.41 3.76
CA VAL A 753 5.75 35.09 2.62
C VAL A 753 7.18 34.80 3.10
N ALA A 754 7.69 35.58 4.05
CA ALA A 754 8.98 35.30 4.66
C ALA A 754 8.96 33.98 5.45
N ASP A 755 7.88 33.71 6.18
CA ASP A 755 7.76 32.49 7.00
C ASP A 755 7.74 31.22 6.10
N ILE A 756 7.00 31.22 4.98
CA ILE A 756 6.95 30.06 4.06
C ILE A 756 8.25 29.89 3.25
N LEU A 757 8.95 30.97 2.89
CA LEU A 757 10.25 30.88 2.22
C LEU A 757 11.37 30.42 3.18
N ASP A 758 11.34 30.82 4.45
CA ASP A 758 12.25 30.28 5.47
C ASP A 758 11.99 28.79 5.72
N PHE A 759 10.72 28.38 5.77
CA PHE A 759 10.36 26.96 5.80
C PHE A 759 10.89 26.19 4.58
N ALA A 760 10.73 26.74 3.38
CA ALA A 760 11.25 26.12 2.15
C ALA A 760 12.78 25.94 2.19
N ALA A 761 13.50 26.97 2.63
CA ALA A 761 14.96 26.96 2.73
C ALA A 761 15.50 26.00 3.81
N ARG A 762 14.76 25.80 4.91
CA ARG A 762 15.17 24.95 6.03
C ARG A 762 14.73 23.50 5.92
N GLU A 763 13.54 23.26 5.38
CA GLU A 763 12.92 21.93 5.37
C GLU A 763 12.81 21.38 3.95
N VAL A 764 12.14 22.08 3.03
CA VAL A 764 11.80 21.53 1.71
C VAL A 764 13.06 21.25 0.88
N VAL A 765 13.91 22.26 0.67
CA VAL A 765 15.05 22.15 -0.25
C VAL A 765 16.14 21.21 0.28
N PRO A 766 16.53 21.25 1.57
CA PRO A 766 17.48 20.27 2.10
C PRO A 766 16.98 18.82 1.98
N ARG A 767 15.68 18.58 2.20
CA ARG A 767 15.09 17.25 2.06
C ARG A 767 15.01 16.80 0.60
N LEU A 768 14.71 17.71 -0.35
CA LEU A 768 14.79 17.43 -1.79
C LEU A 768 16.23 17.15 -2.24
N ALA A 769 17.22 17.88 -1.73
CA ALA A 769 18.62 17.64 -2.04
C ALA A 769 19.11 16.26 -1.59
N ALA A 770 18.54 15.74 -0.48
CA ALA A 770 18.85 14.42 0.04
C ALA A 770 18.24 13.24 -0.76
N THR A 771 17.54 13.50 -1.87
CA THR A 771 17.08 12.49 -2.86
C THR A 771 18.23 11.61 -3.36
N THR A 772 19.48 12.07 -3.32
CA THR A 772 20.65 11.24 -3.64
C THR A 772 20.77 9.98 -2.76
N ALA A 773 20.17 10.01 -1.56
CA ALA A 773 20.14 8.90 -0.62
C ALA A 773 19.42 7.67 -1.18
N GLU A 774 18.58 7.80 -2.22
CA GLU A 774 17.93 6.68 -2.90
C GLU A 774 18.94 5.62 -3.37
N LEU A 775 20.02 6.05 -4.04
CA LEU A 775 21.07 5.14 -4.48
C LEU A 775 21.94 4.66 -3.30
N ASP A 776 22.24 5.56 -2.35
CA ASP A 776 23.04 5.22 -1.17
C ASP A 776 22.39 4.12 -0.34
N HIS A 777 21.10 4.25 -0.04
CA HIS A 777 20.36 3.28 0.76
C HIS A 777 20.02 2.02 -0.02
N THR A 778 19.89 2.07 -1.36
CA THR A 778 19.81 0.86 -2.18
C THR A 778 21.09 0.01 -2.04
N VAL A 779 22.26 0.63 -2.16
CA VAL A 779 23.56 -0.04 -1.95
C VAL A 779 23.69 -0.54 -0.51
N HIS A 780 23.28 0.27 0.45
CA HIS A 780 23.33 -0.06 1.88
C HIS A 780 22.49 -1.30 2.20
N ALA A 781 21.26 -1.37 1.69
CA ALA A 781 20.38 -2.52 1.84
C ALA A 781 21.01 -3.79 1.22
N LEU A 782 21.60 -3.67 0.03
CA LEU A 782 22.32 -4.77 -0.63
C LEU A 782 23.57 -5.22 0.15
N ASN A 783 24.10 -4.37 1.03
CA ASN A 783 25.20 -4.68 1.95
C ASN A 783 24.72 -5.16 3.33
N GLY A 784 23.43 -5.47 3.50
CA GLY A 784 22.86 -5.92 4.77
C GLY A 784 22.81 -4.81 5.82
N GLY A 785 22.64 -3.56 5.38
CA GLY A 785 22.44 -2.37 6.21
C GLY A 785 20.99 -2.17 6.65
N PHE A 786 20.79 -1.42 7.74
CA PHE A 786 19.47 -0.94 8.12
C PHE A 786 19.07 0.25 7.24
N VAL A 787 17.89 0.21 6.62
CA VAL A 787 17.34 1.35 5.87
C VAL A 787 16.39 2.13 6.79
N PRO A 788 16.61 3.45 6.99
CA PRO A 788 15.74 4.25 7.82
C PRO A 788 14.31 4.29 7.28
N ALA A 789 13.33 4.27 8.18
CA ALA A 789 11.92 4.41 7.84
C ALA A 789 11.50 5.88 7.79
N GLY A 790 10.34 6.15 7.22
CA GLY A 790 9.74 7.48 7.17
C GLY A 790 8.29 7.46 6.73
N PRO A 791 7.54 8.56 6.90
CA PRO A 791 6.19 8.67 6.37
C PRO A 791 6.15 8.60 4.84
N SER A 792 5.05 8.09 4.32
CA SER A 792 4.72 8.09 2.88
C SER A 792 3.52 9.00 2.58
N GLY A 793 3.44 9.54 1.36
CA GLY A 793 2.34 10.41 0.91
C GLY A 793 2.76 11.40 -0.17
N SER A 794 1.85 12.27 -0.59
CA SER A 794 2.14 13.30 -1.60
C SER A 794 2.81 14.51 -0.95
N PRO A 795 4.04 14.90 -1.34
CA PRO A 795 4.65 16.15 -0.90
C PRO A 795 3.90 17.39 -1.42
N LEU A 796 3.08 17.25 -2.47
CA LEU A 796 2.26 18.32 -3.03
C LEU A 796 0.98 18.60 -2.23
N ARG A 797 0.64 17.75 -1.25
CA ARG A 797 -0.54 17.88 -0.39
C ARG A 797 -0.22 18.50 0.97
N GLY A 798 0.88 19.26 1.05
CA GLY A 798 1.32 19.93 2.28
C GLY A 798 1.98 19.00 3.30
N LEU A 799 2.45 17.82 2.87
CA LEU A 799 3.02 16.76 3.72
C LEU A 799 4.54 16.66 3.53
N VAL A 800 5.29 17.71 3.85
CA VAL A 800 6.74 17.79 3.56
C VAL A 800 7.57 16.73 4.29
N ASN A 801 7.10 16.17 5.41
CA ASN A 801 7.83 15.16 6.18
C ASN A 801 7.90 13.77 5.49
N VAL A 802 7.19 13.59 4.38
CA VAL A 802 7.42 12.46 3.45
C VAL A 802 8.76 12.59 2.70
N LEU A 803 9.42 13.74 2.78
CA LEU A 803 10.80 13.96 2.34
C LEU A 803 11.74 13.92 3.57
N PRO A 804 13.03 13.52 3.41
CA PRO A 804 13.67 13.10 2.16
C PRO A 804 13.24 11.71 1.70
N THR A 805 13.51 11.38 0.44
CA THR A 805 13.34 10.02 -0.08
C THR A 805 14.58 9.16 0.16
N GLY A 806 14.56 7.90 -0.28
CA GLY A 806 15.53 6.86 0.03
C GLY A 806 15.18 6.05 1.28
N ARG A 807 13.94 6.09 1.77
CA ARG A 807 13.53 5.47 3.05
C ARG A 807 12.66 4.23 2.85
N ASN A 808 12.66 3.34 3.84
CA ASN A 808 11.76 2.20 3.89
C ASN A 808 10.43 2.62 4.52
N PHE A 809 9.60 3.36 3.77
CA PHE A 809 8.47 4.07 4.34
C PHE A 809 7.49 3.19 5.13
N TYR A 810 6.74 3.81 6.04
CA TYR A 810 5.56 3.27 6.69
C TYR A 810 4.32 4.08 6.30
N SER A 811 3.14 3.52 6.55
CA SER A 811 1.86 4.15 6.19
C SER A 811 1.21 4.87 7.40
N VAL A 812 0.10 4.35 7.92
CA VAL A 812 -0.72 4.98 8.96
C VAL A 812 -1.16 3.97 10.02
N ASP A 813 -1.59 4.46 11.19
CA ASP A 813 -2.34 3.60 12.13
C ASP A 813 -3.75 3.34 11.54
N PRO A 814 -4.08 2.11 11.12
CA PRO A 814 -5.37 1.82 10.48
C PRO A 814 -6.56 2.05 11.42
N LYS A 815 -6.35 2.14 12.74
CA LYS A 815 -7.40 2.44 13.72
C LYS A 815 -7.65 3.94 13.92
N ALA A 816 -6.85 4.79 13.30
CA ALA A 816 -6.98 6.25 13.35
C ALA A 816 -7.60 6.84 12.07
N VAL A 817 -8.15 5.99 11.20
CA VAL A 817 -8.79 6.36 9.93
C VAL A 817 -10.32 6.26 10.06
N PRO A 818 -11.11 7.31 9.75
CA PRO A 818 -10.66 8.61 9.27
C PRO A 818 -10.11 9.51 10.40
N SER A 819 -9.16 10.39 10.07
CA SER A 819 -8.71 11.45 10.99
C SER A 819 -9.76 12.57 11.09
N ARG A 820 -9.60 13.51 12.04
CA ARG A 820 -10.48 14.69 12.16
C ARG A 820 -10.39 15.62 10.93
N LEU A 821 -9.20 15.78 10.35
CA LEU A 821 -9.02 16.57 9.13
C LEU A 821 -9.65 15.87 7.92
N ALA A 822 -9.47 14.55 7.81
CA ALA A 822 -10.11 13.75 6.77
C ALA A 822 -11.64 13.78 6.89
N TRP A 823 -12.17 13.87 8.11
CA TRP A 823 -13.60 14.07 8.34
C TRP A 823 -14.11 15.39 7.74
N GLU A 824 -13.40 16.50 7.95
CA GLU A 824 -13.77 17.80 7.36
C GLU A 824 -13.73 17.75 5.82
N THR A 825 -12.69 17.17 5.22
CA THR A 825 -12.58 17.00 3.77
C THR A 825 -13.64 16.06 3.20
N GLY A 826 -13.92 14.93 3.87
CA GLY A 826 -14.98 14.00 3.46
C GLY A 826 -16.38 14.61 3.54
N GLN A 827 -16.65 15.48 4.52
CA GLN A 827 -17.88 16.26 4.57
C GLN A 827 -18.01 17.21 3.37
N ALA A 828 -16.93 17.92 3.03
CA ALA A 828 -16.91 18.82 1.88
C ALA A 828 -17.08 18.06 0.54
N LEU A 829 -16.49 16.87 0.40
CA LEU A 829 -16.69 15.98 -0.75
C LEU A 829 -18.16 15.58 -0.89
N ALA A 830 -18.77 15.09 0.21
CA ALA A 830 -20.17 14.68 0.21
C ALA A 830 -21.11 15.85 -0.10
N GLU A 831 -20.87 17.03 0.47
CA GLU A 831 -21.68 18.23 0.20
C GLU A 831 -21.55 18.66 -1.26
N SER A 832 -20.32 18.76 -1.78
CA SER A 832 -20.03 19.14 -3.16
C SER A 832 -20.70 18.18 -4.17
N LEU A 833 -20.63 16.87 -3.92
CA LEU A 833 -21.26 15.85 -4.76
C LEU A 833 -22.78 16.00 -4.78
N LEU A 834 -23.39 16.18 -3.62
CA LEU A 834 -24.85 16.29 -3.50
C LEU A 834 -25.38 17.60 -4.06
N GLU A 835 -24.66 18.71 -3.88
CA GLU A 835 -24.99 20.01 -4.48
C GLU A 835 -24.90 19.95 -6.00
N ARG A 836 -23.83 19.34 -6.53
CA ARG A 836 -23.67 19.12 -7.98
C ARG A 836 -24.83 18.30 -8.53
N TYR A 837 -25.12 17.13 -7.94
CA TYR A 837 -26.22 16.29 -8.40
C TYR A 837 -27.57 17.01 -8.37
N ARG A 838 -27.84 17.75 -7.29
CA ARG A 838 -29.10 18.48 -7.12
C ARG A 838 -29.24 19.64 -8.10
N THR A 839 -28.14 20.30 -8.47
CA THR A 839 -28.12 21.34 -9.50
C THR A 839 -28.49 20.74 -10.86
N ASP A 840 -27.91 19.59 -11.20
CA ASP A 840 -28.12 18.92 -12.48
C ASP A 840 -29.52 18.26 -12.58
N ASN A 841 -30.04 17.71 -11.48
CA ASN A 841 -31.22 16.84 -11.48
C ASN A 841 -32.43 17.35 -10.67
N GLY A 842 -32.28 18.44 -9.92
CA GLY A 842 -33.33 19.04 -9.09
C GLY A 842 -33.74 18.26 -7.83
N THR A 843 -33.13 17.09 -7.58
CA THR A 843 -33.45 16.19 -6.44
C THR A 843 -32.17 15.64 -5.81
N TRP A 844 -32.29 14.93 -4.68
CA TRP A 844 -31.16 14.22 -4.08
C TRP A 844 -30.98 12.83 -4.71
N PRO A 845 -29.73 12.33 -4.87
CA PRO A 845 -29.52 10.98 -5.35
C PRO A 845 -29.99 9.99 -4.28
N THR A 846 -30.67 8.92 -4.67
CA THR A 846 -31.13 7.91 -3.70
C THR A 846 -30.01 6.98 -3.26
N SER A 847 -29.01 6.77 -4.12
CA SER A 847 -27.78 6.05 -3.78
C SER A 847 -26.56 6.56 -4.54
N VAL A 848 -25.41 6.57 -3.86
CA VAL A 848 -24.07 6.83 -4.42
C VAL A 848 -23.25 5.54 -4.38
N GLY A 849 -22.62 5.20 -5.49
CA GLY A 849 -21.60 4.16 -5.57
C GLY A 849 -20.22 4.79 -5.44
N LEU A 850 -19.40 4.38 -4.48
CA LEU A 850 -18.08 4.97 -4.22
C LEU A 850 -17.00 3.89 -4.21
N SER A 851 -15.90 4.12 -4.94
CA SER A 851 -14.74 3.21 -4.99
C SER A 851 -13.66 3.63 -4.01
N LEU A 852 -13.28 2.73 -3.09
CA LEU A 852 -12.33 2.99 -1.99
C LEU A 852 -11.02 2.24 -2.20
N TRP A 853 -9.90 2.98 -2.19
CA TRP A 853 -8.56 2.42 -2.33
C TRP A 853 -7.74 2.58 -1.05
N GLY A 854 -6.94 1.57 -0.71
CA GLY A 854 -6.08 1.64 0.48
C GLY A 854 -5.01 2.72 0.34
N THR A 855 -4.47 2.93 -0.87
CA THR A 855 -3.48 3.98 -1.15
C THR A 855 -4.05 5.38 -0.89
N SER A 856 -5.31 5.63 -1.30
CA SER A 856 -6.05 6.87 -1.01
C SER A 856 -6.25 7.10 0.49
N ALA A 857 -6.66 6.07 1.24
CA ALA A 857 -6.83 6.17 2.68
C ALA A 857 -5.50 6.46 3.41
N MET A 858 -4.37 5.96 2.90
CA MET A 858 -3.05 6.23 3.46
C MET A 858 -2.54 7.64 3.13
N ARG A 859 -2.76 8.15 1.91
CA ARG A 859 -2.37 9.53 1.52
C ARG A 859 -3.16 10.60 2.27
N THR A 860 -4.44 10.33 2.55
CA THR A 860 -5.39 11.32 3.06
C THR A 860 -5.73 11.15 4.54
N SER A 861 -5.36 10.02 5.14
CA SER A 861 -5.90 9.57 6.44
C SER A 861 -7.41 9.35 6.43
N GLY A 862 -8.03 9.09 5.27
CA GLY A 862 -9.39 8.54 5.17
C GLY A 862 -10.48 9.43 4.57
N ASP A 863 -10.18 10.29 3.59
CA ASP A 863 -11.18 11.18 2.99
C ASP A 863 -12.39 10.41 2.43
N ASP A 864 -12.16 9.34 1.64
CA ASP A 864 -13.23 8.51 1.06
C ASP A 864 -14.09 7.82 2.14
N VAL A 865 -13.48 7.42 3.26
CA VAL A 865 -14.18 6.81 4.39
C VAL A 865 -15.07 7.86 5.06
N ALA A 866 -14.55 9.06 5.27
CA ALA A 866 -15.31 10.17 5.81
C ALA A 866 -16.45 10.61 4.89
N GLU A 867 -16.25 10.63 3.58
CA GLU A 867 -17.30 10.93 2.59
C GLU A 867 -18.45 9.93 2.69
N ALA A 868 -18.14 8.63 2.72
CA ALA A 868 -19.14 7.58 2.90
C ALA A 868 -19.95 7.77 4.21
N LEU A 869 -19.26 8.04 5.32
CA LEU A 869 -19.90 8.32 6.62
C LEU A 869 -20.77 9.58 6.58
N ALA A 870 -20.30 10.65 5.92
CA ALA A 870 -21.03 11.90 5.76
C ALA A 870 -22.30 11.72 4.92
N LEU A 871 -22.24 10.97 3.81
CA LEU A 871 -23.41 10.64 2.97
C LEU A 871 -24.50 9.90 3.78
N LEU A 872 -24.10 8.92 4.59
CA LEU A 872 -24.97 8.18 5.52
C LEU A 872 -25.51 9.07 6.67
N GLY A 873 -24.89 10.21 6.92
CA GLY A 873 -25.21 11.10 8.04
C GLY A 873 -24.76 10.52 9.39
N VAL A 874 -23.60 9.85 9.43
CA VAL A 874 -23.02 9.25 10.64
C VAL A 874 -21.66 9.90 10.91
N ARG A 875 -21.42 10.32 12.14
CA ARG A 875 -20.16 10.94 12.58
C ARG A 875 -19.27 9.91 13.29
N PRO A 876 -17.96 9.84 12.99
CA PRO A 876 -17.02 9.07 13.79
C PRO A 876 -16.72 9.72 15.15
N VAL A 877 -16.43 8.91 16.16
CA VAL A 877 -16.05 9.34 17.51
C VAL A 877 -14.61 8.95 17.78
N TRP A 878 -13.79 9.91 18.20
CA TRP A 878 -12.36 9.70 18.47
C TRP A 878 -12.05 9.67 19.95
N ASP A 879 -11.08 8.85 20.34
CA ASP A 879 -10.37 9.01 21.60
C ASP A 879 -9.29 10.09 21.46
N ASP A 880 -9.33 11.13 22.31
CA ASP A 880 -8.43 12.28 22.18
C ASP A 880 -6.96 11.95 22.45
N ALA A 881 -6.67 10.92 23.26
CA ALA A 881 -5.30 10.57 23.63
C ALA A 881 -4.57 9.75 22.54
N SER A 882 -5.27 8.81 21.93
CA SER A 882 -4.72 7.93 20.88
C SER A 882 -5.05 8.38 19.46
N ARG A 883 -6.00 9.31 19.30
CA ARG A 883 -6.61 9.74 18.03
C ARG A 883 -7.33 8.64 17.26
N ARG A 884 -7.52 7.46 17.88
CA ARG A 884 -8.21 6.33 17.25
C ARG A 884 -9.71 6.54 17.22
N VAL A 885 -10.35 6.00 16.19
CA VAL A 885 -11.81 5.93 16.11
C VAL A 885 -12.29 4.86 17.08
N THR A 886 -13.23 5.20 17.95
CA THR A 886 -13.76 4.34 19.03
C THR A 886 -15.26 4.09 18.92
N GLY A 887 -15.98 4.86 18.10
CA GLY A 887 -17.42 4.72 17.94
C GLY A 887 -17.97 5.53 16.77
N LEU A 888 -19.30 5.46 16.64
CA LEU A 888 -20.08 6.15 15.61
C LEU A 888 -21.33 6.75 16.27
N GLU A 889 -21.73 7.94 15.82
CA GLU A 889 -22.95 8.62 16.26
C GLU A 889 -23.76 9.08 15.05
N PRO A 890 -25.07 8.78 14.96
CA PRO A 890 -25.89 9.29 13.88
C PRO A 890 -26.12 10.80 14.07
N ILE A 891 -25.98 11.58 13.01
CA ILE A 891 -26.34 13.01 12.99
C ILE A 891 -27.86 13.11 12.86
N ASP A 892 -28.53 13.85 13.73
CA ASP A 892 -29.98 14.06 13.66
C ASP A 892 -30.40 14.69 12.32
N LEU A 893 -31.55 14.29 11.75
CA LEU A 893 -32.01 14.79 10.44
C LEU A 893 -32.14 16.32 10.38
N ALA A 894 -32.49 16.95 11.51
CA ALA A 894 -32.58 18.41 11.60
C ALA A 894 -31.22 19.10 11.41
N ASP A 895 -30.15 18.49 11.94
CA ASP A 895 -28.78 18.98 11.80
C ASP A 895 -28.17 18.57 10.46
N LEU A 896 -28.55 17.40 9.94
CA LEU A 896 -28.11 16.92 8.63
C LEU A 896 -28.68 17.77 7.48
N GLY A 897 -29.89 18.32 7.63
CA GLY A 897 -30.50 19.26 6.67
C GLY A 897 -30.93 18.65 5.33
N ARG A 898 -30.79 17.33 5.16
CA ARG A 898 -31.12 16.55 3.96
C ARG A 898 -31.43 15.09 4.33
N PRO A 899 -31.96 14.29 3.39
CA PRO A 899 -32.05 12.85 3.58
C PRO A 899 -30.68 12.19 3.78
N ARG A 900 -30.68 11.03 4.47
CA ARG A 900 -29.55 10.10 4.45
C ARG A 900 -29.50 9.39 3.11
N ILE A 901 -28.33 9.41 2.49
CA ILE A 901 -28.11 8.87 1.15
C ILE A 901 -27.55 7.46 1.26
N ASP A 902 -28.08 6.50 0.49
CA ASP A 902 -27.56 5.14 0.49
C ASP A 902 -26.22 5.05 -0.23
N VAL A 903 -25.29 4.26 0.31
CA VAL A 903 -23.92 4.21 -0.19
C VAL A 903 -23.56 2.77 -0.48
N THR A 904 -23.21 2.49 -1.74
CA THR A 904 -22.64 1.20 -2.15
C THR A 904 -21.14 1.38 -2.32
N LEU A 905 -20.35 0.61 -1.58
CA LEU A 905 -18.91 0.75 -1.52
C LEU A 905 -18.22 -0.38 -2.29
N ARG A 906 -17.36 -0.02 -3.25
CA ARG A 906 -16.42 -0.94 -3.88
C ARG A 906 -15.04 -0.76 -3.29
N ILE A 907 -14.62 -1.64 -2.38
CA ILE A 907 -13.27 -1.65 -1.82
C ILE A 907 -12.30 -2.42 -2.73
N SER A 908 -11.08 -1.93 -2.87
CA SER A 908 -9.98 -2.70 -3.47
C SER A 908 -9.53 -3.85 -2.56
N GLY A 909 -8.92 -4.90 -3.13
CA GLY A 909 -8.31 -5.98 -2.34
C GLY A 909 -7.28 -5.48 -1.33
N PHE A 910 -6.48 -4.46 -1.67
CA PHE A 910 -5.53 -3.89 -0.71
C PHE A 910 -6.22 -3.09 0.43
N PHE A 911 -7.35 -2.40 0.15
CA PHE A 911 -8.12 -1.75 1.21
C PHE A 911 -8.63 -2.78 2.24
N ARG A 912 -9.09 -3.96 1.78
CA ARG A 912 -9.42 -5.09 2.65
C ARG A 912 -8.26 -5.50 3.53
N ASP A 913 -7.08 -5.67 2.95
CA ASP A 913 -5.90 -6.18 3.65
C ASP A 913 -5.39 -5.19 4.71
N ALA A 914 -5.39 -3.89 4.40
CA ALA A 914 -4.81 -2.87 5.26
C ALA A 914 -5.78 -2.24 6.27
N PHE A 915 -7.08 -2.21 5.98
CA PHE A 915 -8.09 -1.50 6.77
C PHE A 915 -9.30 -2.37 7.20
N PRO A 916 -9.10 -3.59 7.75
CA PRO A 916 -10.21 -4.45 8.16
C PRO A 916 -11.07 -3.81 9.26
N HIS A 917 -10.47 -3.02 10.16
CA HIS A 917 -11.21 -2.26 11.17
C HIS A 917 -12.18 -1.24 10.54
N THR A 918 -11.73 -0.52 9.52
CA THR A 918 -12.51 0.50 8.82
C THR A 918 -13.66 -0.10 8.02
N ILE A 919 -13.50 -1.32 7.49
CA ILE A 919 -14.60 -2.07 6.86
C ILE A 919 -15.69 -2.39 7.88
N GLY A 920 -15.30 -2.89 9.06
CA GLY A 920 -16.24 -3.12 10.16
C GLY A 920 -16.96 -1.83 10.59
N LEU A 921 -16.23 -0.71 10.65
CA LEU A 921 -16.78 0.62 10.97
C LEU A 921 -17.82 1.08 9.92
N LEU A 922 -17.51 0.96 8.62
CA LEU A 922 -18.43 1.35 7.55
C LEU A 922 -19.70 0.49 7.55
N ASP A 923 -19.56 -0.82 7.80
CA ASP A 923 -20.70 -1.72 7.91
C ASP A 923 -21.56 -1.41 9.17
N ASP A 924 -20.93 -1.10 10.29
CA ASP A 924 -21.62 -0.63 11.50
C ASP A 924 -22.41 0.66 11.20
N ALA A 925 -21.85 1.59 10.42
CA ALA A 925 -22.50 2.85 10.04
C ALA A 925 -23.73 2.62 9.13
N VAL A 926 -23.62 1.73 8.14
CA VAL A 926 -24.74 1.36 7.26
C VAL A 926 -25.88 0.74 8.06
N ARG A 927 -25.57 -0.24 8.93
CA ARG A 927 -26.58 -0.89 9.78
C ARG A 927 -27.20 0.08 10.79
N LEU A 928 -26.40 0.96 11.38
CA LEU A 928 -26.87 2.01 12.26
C LEU A 928 -27.89 2.90 11.52
N ALA A 929 -27.53 3.45 10.36
CA ALA A 929 -28.39 4.32 9.57
C ALA A 929 -29.69 3.60 9.13
N ALA A 930 -29.62 2.33 8.70
CA ALA A 930 -30.79 1.54 8.32
C ALA A 930 -31.77 1.28 9.48
N SER A 931 -31.24 1.16 10.71
CA SER A 931 -32.02 0.83 11.91
C SER A 931 -32.84 2.00 12.47
N LEU A 932 -32.47 3.24 12.16
CA LEU A 932 -33.12 4.45 12.69
C LEU A 932 -34.60 4.51 12.28
N ASP A 933 -35.48 4.88 13.20
CA ASP A 933 -36.91 4.99 12.92
C ASP A 933 -37.25 6.33 12.25
N GLU A 934 -36.86 6.43 10.97
CA GLU A 934 -37.01 7.62 10.14
C GLU A 934 -37.91 7.34 8.92
N PRO A 935 -38.62 8.36 8.38
CA PRO A 935 -39.40 8.23 7.16
C PRO A 935 -38.54 7.80 5.96
N ALA A 936 -39.08 6.97 5.07
CA ALA A 936 -38.37 6.44 3.89
C ALA A 936 -37.84 7.53 2.94
N GLU A 937 -38.54 8.66 2.86
CA GLU A 937 -38.15 9.84 2.06
C GLU A 937 -37.00 10.65 2.68
N GLN A 938 -36.68 10.42 3.95
CA GLN A 938 -35.56 11.05 4.68
C GLN A 938 -34.40 10.08 4.95
N ASN A 939 -34.60 8.78 4.71
CA ASN A 939 -33.58 7.75 4.93
C ASN A 939 -33.66 6.68 3.83
N HIS A 940 -32.87 6.89 2.78
CA HIS A 940 -32.85 6.01 1.61
C HIS A 940 -32.26 4.64 1.92
N ILE A 941 -31.33 4.55 2.88
CA ILE A 941 -30.73 3.28 3.35
C ILE A 941 -31.79 2.38 3.94
N ARG A 942 -32.58 2.91 4.89
CA ARG A 942 -33.71 2.19 5.49
C ARG A 942 -34.74 1.82 4.45
N ALA A 943 -35.09 2.75 3.55
CA ALA A 943 -36.08 2.49 2.51
C ALA A 943 -35.68 1.31 1.62
N HIS A 944 -34.42 1.27 1.17
CA HIS A 944 -33.90 0.18 0.36
C HIS A 944 -33.77 -1.14 1.15
N ALA A 945 -33.23 -1.09 2.37
CA ALA A 945 -33.09 -2.29 3.21
C ALA A 945 -34.46 -2.92 3.55
N GLN A 946 -35.50 -2.11 3.81
CA GLN A 946 -36.85 -2.64 4.04
C GLN A 946 -37.48 -3.24 2.78
N ALA A 947 -37.18 -2.68 1.60
CA ALA A 947 -37.62 -3.27 0.33
C ALA A 947 -36.95 -4.63 0.07
N ASP A 948 -35.63 -4.72 0.27
CA ASP A 948 -34.86 -5.96 0.17
C ASP A 948 -35.36 -7.01 1.17
N LEU A 949 -35.55 -6.60 2.43
CA LEU A 949 -36.08 -7.47 3.49
C LEU A 949 -37.48 -7.99 3.16
N ALA A 950 -38.33 -7.17 2.53
CA ALA A 950 -39.65 -7.61 2.09
C ALA A 950 -39.59 -8.62 0.93
N GLU A 951 -38.54 -8.59 0.12
CA GLU A 951 -38.34 -9.50 -1.02
C GLU A 951 -37.81 -10.87 -0.57
N HIS A 952 -36.75 -10.91 0.25
CA HIS A 952 -36.05 -12.16 0.59
C HIS A 952 -36.02 -12.51 2.08
N GLY A 953 -36.48 -11.63 2.98
CA GLY A 953 -36.64 -11.94 4.42
C GLY A 953 -35.34 -12.06 5.23
N ASP A 954 -34.21 -11.57 4.72
CA ASP A 954 -32.89 -11.67 5.37
C ASP A 954 -32.33 -10.26 5.65
N GLU A 955 -32.26 -9.90 6.93
CA GLU A 955 -31.82 -8.57 7.38
C GLU A 955 -30.34 -8.29 7.09
N ARG A 956 -29.48 -9.32 7.17
CA ARG A 956 -28.05 -9.16 6.91
C ARG A 956 -27.80 -8.91 5.43
N ARG A 957 -28.48 -9.66 4.56
CA ARG A 957 -28.42 -9.44 3.10
C ARG A 957 -28.96 -8.05 2.72
N ALA A 958 -30.09 -7.64 3.31
CA ALA A 958 -30.71 -6.35 3.03
C ALA A 958 -29.84 -5.13 3.38
N THR A 959 -28.95 -5.29 4.37
CA THR A 959 -28.03 -4.25 4.84
C THR A 959 -26.60 -4.39 4.29
N THR A 960 -26.39 -5.26 3.31
CA THR A 960 -25.07 -5.45 2.67
C THR A 960 -24.80 -4.31 1.67
N ARG A 961 -23.69 -3.59 1.84
CA ARG A 961 -23.30 -2.45 1.00
C ARG A 961 -21.83 -2.39 0.61
N ILE A 962 -20.98 -3.24 1.18
CA ILE A 962 -19.53 -3.21 0.93
C ILE A 962 -19.15 -4.44 0.13
N PHE A 963 -18.60 -4.21 -1.06
CA PHE A 963 -18.19 -5.23 -2.01
C PHE A 963 -16.71 -5.06 -2.38
N GLY A 964 -15.99 -6.14 -2.65
CA GLY A 964 -14.57 -6.07 -2.98
C GLY A 964 -14.05 -7.30 -3.71
N SER A 965 -12.73 -7.34 -3.94
CA SER A 965 -12.07 -8.49 -4.57
C SER A 965 -12.35 -9.79 -3.81
N ARG A 966 -12.35 -10.94 -4.50
CA ARG A 966 -12.41 -12.26 -3.85
C ARG A 966 -11.33 -12.38 -2.75
N PRO A 967 -11.61 -13.04 -1.61
CA PRO A 967 -10.59 -13.34 -0.60
C PRO A 967 -9.34 -13.97 -1.22
N GLY A 968 -8.16 -13.50 -0.79
CA GLY A 968 -6.88 -13.95 -1.31
C GLY A 968 -6.53 -13.51 -2.74
N THR A 969 -7.36 -12.70 -3.40
CA THR A 969 -7.11 -12.12 -4.74
C THR A 969 -7.21 -10.60 -4.76
N TYR A 970 -6.86 -9.99 -5.91
CA TYR A 970 -6.70 -8.55 -6.12
C TYR A 970 -7.13 -8.12 -7.52
N GLY A 971 -7.42 -6.83 -7.69
CA GLY A 971 -7.81 -6.25 -8.98
C GLY A 971 -9.31 -6.30 -9.27
N ALA A 972 -9.68 -5.81 -10.46
CA ALA A 972 -11.06 -5.74 -10.94
C ALA A 972 -11.30 -6.46 -12.28
N GLY A 973 -10.26 -7.05 -12.88
CA GLY A 973 -10.32 -7.87 -14.10
C GLY A 973 -10.43 -7.10 -15.41
N LEU A 974 -10.80 -5.82 -15.37
CA LEU A 974 -11.09 -5.05 -16.59
C LEU A 974 -9.84 -4.66 -17.38
N LEU A 975 -8.70 -4.42 -16.74
CA LEU A 975 -7.46 -4.17 -17.49
C LEU A 975 -7.07 -5.41 -18.30
N GLN A 976 -7.08 -6.59 -17.67
CA GLN A 976 -6.80 -7.85 -18.36
C GLN A 976 -7.76 -8.05 -19.55
N LEU A 977 -9.05 -7.74 -19.36
CA LEU A 977 -10.06 -7.86 -20.40
C LEU A 977 -9.80 -6.90 -21.57
N ILE A 978 -9.52 -5.63 -21.29
CA ILE A 978 -9.23 -4.61 -22.30
C ILE A 978 -7.95 -4.94 -23.09
N ASP A 979 -6.92 -5.46 -22.41
CA ASP A 979 -5.66 -5.88 -23.04
C ASP A 979 -5.84 -7.12 -23.91
N SER A 980 -6.68 -8.08 -23.48
CA SER A 980 -6.98 -9.29 -24.27
C SER A 980 -7.81 -9.00 -25.53
N ARG A 981 -8.56 -7.88 -25.53
CA ARG A 981 -9.55 -7.49 -26.55
C ARG A 981 -10.76 -8.44 -26.66
N ASP A 982 -10.83 -9.48 -25.83
CA ASP A 982 -11.86 -10.53 -25.86
C ASP A 982 -13.16 -10.10 -25.16
N TRP A 983 -13.77 -9.00 -25.62
CA TRP A 983 -15.06 -8.50 -25.14
C TRP A 983 -15.82 -7.80 -26.27
N ARG A 984 -17.15 -7.67 -26.15
CA ARG A 984 -17.98 -7.03 -27.18
C ARG A 984 -19.04 -6.08 -26.64
N THR A 985 -19.56 -6.33 -25.44
CA THR A 985 -20.75 -5.65 -24.93
C THR A 985 -20.60 -5.26 -23.46
N ASP A 986 -21.46 -4.35 -22.99
CA ASP A 986 -21.56 -4.01 -21.56
C ASP A 986 -21.78 -5.22 -20.66
N ALA A 987 -22.44 -6.27 -21.17
CA ALA A 987 -22.66 -7.50 -20.40
C ALA A 987 -21.34 -8.23 -20.11
N ASP A 988 -20.36 -8.18 -21.02
CA ASP A 988 -19.04 -8.77 -20.83
C ASP A 988 -18.26 -8.00 -19.75
N LEU A 989 -18.28 -6.67 -19.84
CA LEU A 989 -17.64 -5.78 -18.86
C LEU A 989 -18.23 -5.99 -17.45
N ALA A 990 -19.56 -6.02 -17.37
CA ALA A 990 -20.28 -6.25 -16.12
C ALA A 990 -20.02 -7.64 -15.54
N GLU A 991 -19.94 -8.67 -16.39
CA GLU A 991 -19.66 -10.05 -15.96
C GLU A 991 -18.28 -10.13 -15.29
N VAL A 992 -17.23 -9.65 -15.96
CA VAL A 992 -15.87 -9.66 -15.41
C VAL A 992 -15.80 -8.84 -14.12
N TYR A 993 -16.33 -7.60 -14.13
CA TYR A 993 -16.31 -6.76 -12.94
C TYR A 993 -17.01 -7.41 -11.72
N THR A 994 -18.10 -8.14 -11.97
CA THR A 994 -18.89 -8.84 -10.95
C THR A 994 -18.20 -10.13 -10.47
N VAL A 995 -17.56 -10.89 -11.37
CA VAL A 995 -16.79 -12.09 -11.00
C VAL A 995 -15.61 -11.74 -10.10
N TRP A 996 -14.98 -10.59 -10.34
CA TRP A 996 -13.85 -10.13 -9.54
C TRP A 996 -14.29 -9.39 -8.28
N GLY A 997 -15.42 -8.67 -8.29
CA GLY A 997 -15.85 -7.77 -7.22
C GLY A 997 -17.09 -8.18 -6.41
N GLY A 998 -17.78 -9.25 -6.80
CA GLY A 998 -19.06 -9.68 -6.25
C GLY A 998 -18.99 -10.40 -4.91
N TYR A 999 -18.14 -9.93 -4.00
CA TYR A 999 -17.90 -10.51 -2.68
C TYR A 999 -18.18 -9.48 -1.59
N ALA A 1000 -19.01 -9.84 -0.63
CA ALA A 1000 -19.46 -8.91 0.40
C ALA A 1000 -18.54 -8.91 1.62
N TYR A 1001 -18.28 -7.72 2.16
CA TYR A 1001 -17.43 -7.49 3.33
C TYR A 1001 -18.18 -6.72 4.41
N GLY A 1002 -17.77 -6.90 5.67
CA GLY A 1002 -18.47 -6.37 6.84
C GLY A 1002 -18.63 -7.45 7.90
N ARG A 1003 -19.33 -7.15 8.99
CA ARG A 1003 -19.49 -8.14 10.06
C ARG A 1003 -20.25 -9.36 9.55
N GLU A 1004 -19.73 -10.56 9.85
CA GLU A 1004 -20.32 -11.86 9.50
C GLU A 1004 -20.40 -12.14 7.99
N LEU A 1005 -19.62 -11.42 7.16
CA LEU A 1005 -19.63 -11.58 5.71
C LEU A 1005 -18.34 -12.18 5.15
N ASP A 1006 -17.19 -11.76 5.68
CA ASP A 1006 -15.86 -12.34 5.44
C ASP A 1006 -15.55 -12.64 3.96
N GLY A 1007 -16.00 -11.78 3.04
CA GLY A 1007 -15.77 -11.92 1.61
C GLY A 1007 -16.58 -13.03 0.95
N ARG A 1008 -17.74 -13.42 1.49
CA ARG A 1008 -18.62 -14.41 0.86
C ARG A 1008 -19.10 -13.94 -0.52
N PRO A 1009 -19.31 -14.87 -1.48
CA PRO A 1009 -20.00 -14.54 -2.72
C PRO A 1009 -21.36 -13.88 -2.45
N ALA A 1010 -21.62 -12.75 -3.10
CA ALA A 1010 -22.79 -11.91 -2.86
C ALA A 1010 -23.21 -11.16 -4.14
N ARG A 1011 -23.14 -11.84 -5.29
CA ARG A 1011 -23.48 -11.30 -6.60
C ARG A 1011 -24.88 -10.71 -6.63
N ASP A 1012 -25.88 -11.42 -6.11
CA ASP A 1012 -27.27 -10.96 -6.11
C ASP A 1012 -27.45 -9.66 -5.30
N GLU A 1013 -26.82 -9.58 -4.12
CA GLU A 1013 -26.81 -8.38 -3.28
C GLU A 1013 -26.10 -7.21 -3.98
N MET A 1014 -24.96 -7.48 -4.65
CA MET A 1014 -24.23 -6.48 -5.42
C MET A 1014 -25.08 -5.94 -6.57
N GLU A 1015 -25.65 -6.80 -7.40
CA GLU A 1015 -26.48 -6.38 -8.53
C GLU A 1015 -27.73 -5.60 -8.06
N THR A 1016 -28.32 -5.99 -6.93
CA THR A 1016 -29.46 -5.30 -6.33
C THR A 1016 -29.09 -3.90 -5.85
N ALA A 1017 -27.96 -3.75 -5.16
CA ALA A 1017 -27.45 -2.45 -4.73
C ALA A 1017 -27.04 -1.57 -5.93
N TYR A 1018 -26.35 -2.15 -6.93
CA TYR A 1018 -25.88 -1.44 -8.11
C TYR A 1018 -27.01 -0.88 -8.98
N LYS A 1019 -28.15 -1.59 -9.07
CA LYS A 1019 -29.36 -1.07 -9.75
C LYS A 1019 -29.90 0.23 -9.14
N ARG A 1020 -29.53 0.56 -7.91
CA ARG A 1020 -29.96 1.79 -7.21
C ARG A 1020 -29.00 2.95 -7.36
N ILE A 1021 -27.75 2.70 -7.77
CA ILE A 1021 -26.71 3.71 -7.90
C ILE A 1021 -27.19 4.79 -8.87
N ALA A 1022 -27.36 6.01 -8.37
CA ALA A 1022 -27.69 7.20 -9.13
C ALA A 1022 -26.43 7.96 -9.56
N VAL A 1023 -25.39 7.94 -8.72
CA VAL A 1023 -24.08 8.53 -8.98
C VAL A 1023 -23.00 7.49 -8.72
N ALA A 1024 -22.17 7.18 -9.72
CA ALA A 1024 -20.90 6.51 -9.53
C ALA A 1024 -19.82 7.57 -9.29
N ALA A 1025 -19.05 7.44 -8.21
CA ALA A 1025 -18.07 8.41 -7.79
C ALA A 1025 -16.69 7.78 -7.56
N LYS A 1026 -15.65 8.54 -7.90
CA LYS A 1026 -14.26 8.26 -7.51
C LYS A 1026 -13.53 9.56 -7.21
N ASN A 1027 -12.76 9.58 -6.13
CA ASN A 1027 -11.98 10.76 -5.78
C ASN A 1027 -10.58 10.75 -6.40
N THR A 1028 -10.05 11.94 -6.71
CA THR A 1028 -8.65 12.19 -7.07
C THR A 1028 -7.99 12.98 -5.93
N ASP A 1029 -7.04 12.35 -5.24
CA ASP A 1029 -6.42 12.85 -4.01
C ASP A 1029 -4.95 13.30 -4.17
N THR A 1030 -4.35 13.06 -5.34
CA THR A 1030 -2.95 13.36 -5.68
C THR A 1030 -2.89 14.07 -7.04
N ARG A 1031 -1.82 14.84 -7.32
CA ARG A 1031 -1.59 15.54 -8.61
C ARG A 1031 -0.48 14.96 -9.45
N GLU A 1032 0.33 14.11 -8.83
CA GLU A 1032 1.46 13.46 -9.45
C GLU A 1032 1.01 12.55 -10.58
N HIS A 1033 -0.22 12.04 -10.56
CA HIS A 1033 -0.87 11.32 -11.67
C HIS A 1033 -2.34 11.75 -11.80
N ASP A 1034 -2.92 11.54 -12.99
CA ASP A 1034 -4.34 11.78 -13.28
C ASP A 1034 -5.11 10.50 -13.66
N ILE A 1035 -6.39 10.65 -14.02
CA ILE A 1035 -7.29 9.52 -14.36
C ILE A 1035 -6.89 8.77 -15.64
N ALA A 1036 -6.03 9.36 -16.48
CA ALA A 1036 -5.51 8.78 -17.71
C ALA A 1036 -4.04 8.35 -17.58
N ASP A 1037 -3.51 8.31 -16.35
CA ASP A 1037 -2.15 7.85 -16.03
C ASP A 1037 -2.13 6.54 -15.22
N SER A 1038 -3.29 6.06 -14.75
CA SER A 1038 -3.42 4.78 -14.05
C SER A 1038 -4.66 4.04 -14.53
N ASP A 1039 -4.52 2.74 -14.80
CA ASP A 1039 -5.59 1.86 -15.22
C ASP A 1039 -6.68 1.68 -14.14
N ASP A 1040 -6.31 1.76 -12.86
CA ASP A 1040 -7.24 1.53 -11.75
C ASP A 1040 -8.48 2.44 -11.81
N TYR A 1041 -8.35 3.67 -12.32
CA TYR A 1041 -9.49 4.59 -12.41
C TYR A 1041 -10.58 4.03 -13.32
N PHE A 1042 -10.28 3.65 -14.56
CA PHE A 1042 -11.30 3.10 -15.46
C PHE A 1042 -11.76 1.71 -14.99
N GLN A 1043 -10.88 0.92 -14.38
CA GLN A 1043 -11.23 -0.40 -13.86
C GLN A 1043 -12.28 -0.32 -12.75
N TYR A 1044 -12.13 0.59 -11.78
CA TYR A 1044 -13.05 0.70 -10.64
C TYR A 1044 -14.23 1.63 -10.92
N HIS A 1045 -13.97 2.87 -11.35
CA HIS A 1045 -14.99 3.87 -11.60
C HIS A 1045 -15.75 3.54 -12.89
N GLY A 1046 -15.03 3.36 -14.00
CA GLY A 1046 -15.62 2.97 -15.27
C GLY A 1046 -16.33 1.62 -15.19
N GLY A 1047 -15.71 0.62 -14.55
CA GLY A 1047 -16.33 -0.69 -14.31
C GLY A 1047 -17.64 -0.62 -13.51
N MET A 1048 -17.74 0.28 -12.53
CA MET A 1048 -18.99 0.54 -11.81
C MET A 1048 -20.05 1.13 -12.75
N VAL A 1049 -19.71 2.15 -13.54
CA VAL A 1049 -20.60 2.78 -14.52
C VAL A 1049 -21.11 1.75 -15.54
N ALA A 1050 -20.22 0.95 -16.13
CA ALA A 1050 -20.55 -0.09 -17.10
C ALA A 1050 -21.47 -1.17 -16.50
N THR A 1051 -21.19 -1.61 -15.27
CA THR A 1051 -22.01 -2.61 -14.58
C THR A 1051 -23.41 -2.09 -14.29
N VAL A 1052 -23.53 -0.84 -13.81
CA VAL A 1052 -24.83 -0.20 -13.57
C VAL A 1052 -25.60 -0.04 -14.90
N ARG A 1053 -24.92 0.38 -15.98
CA ARG A 1053 -25.49 0.48 -17.32
C ARG A 1053 -26.00 -0.86 -17.84
N ALA A 1054 -25.23 -1.94 -17.67
CA ALA A 1054 -25.64 -3.29 -18.05
C ALA A 1054 -26.89 -3.77 -17.28
N LEU A 1055 -26.98 -3.46 -15.98
CA LEU A 1055 -28.09 -3.90 -15.12
C LEU A 1055 -29.38 -3.08 -15.31
N ARG A 1056 -29.28 -1.78 -15.62
CA ARG A 1056 -30.43 -0.86 -15.73
C ARG A 1056 -30.83 -0.54 -17.17
N GLY A 1057 -29.92 -0.73 -18.12
CA GLY A 1057 -30.04 -0.22 -19.50
C GLY A 1057 -29.70 1.26 -19.66
N THR A 1058 -29.37 1.97 -18.58
CA THR A 1058 -28.97 3.39 -18.58
C THR A 1058 -27.80 3.59 -17.60
N ALA A 1059 -26.82 4.40 -17.98
CA ALA A 1059 -25.71 4.75 -17.09
C ALA A 1059 -26.18 5.59 -15.89
N PRO A 1060 -25.51 5.50 -14.73
CA PRO A 1060 -25.63 6.49 -13.67
C PRO A 1060 -24.89 7.78 -14.07
N GLU A 1061 -25.11 8.86 -13.32
CA GLU A 1061 -24.18 10.00 -13.36
C GLU A 1061 -22.79 9.54 -12.89
N ALA A 1062 -21.73 10.05 -13.50
CA ALA A 1062 -20.35 9.66 -13.19
C ALA A 1062 -19.56 10.90 -12.76
N TYR A 1063 -19.18 10.98 -11.48
CA TYR A 1063 -18.56 12.15 -10.87
C TYR A 1063 -17.15 11.86 -10.34
N ILE A 1064 -16.29 12.88 -10.38
CA ILE A 1064 -14.96 12.89 -9.78
C ILE A 1064 -14.93 13.94 -8.66
N GLY A 1065 -14.63 13.50 -7.44
CA GLY A 1065 -14.34 14.37 -6.31
C GLY A 1065 -12.86 14.73 -6.26
N ASP A 1066 -12.54 16.00 -6.43
CA ASP A 1066 -11.16 16.50 -6.39
C ASP A 1066 -10.83 17.01 -4.98
N SER A 1067 -10.07 16.20 -4.23
CA SER A 1067 -9.59 16.49 -2.88
C SER A 1067 -8.06 16.64 -2.82
N THR A 1068 -7.41 16.81 -3.97
CA THR A 1068 -5.98 17.14 -4.05
C THR A 1068 -5.60 18.37 -3.24
N ARG A 1069 -6.59 19.25 -3.02
CA ARG A 1069 -6.51 20.45 -2.19
C ARG A 1069 -7.63 20.40 -1.15
N PRO A 1070 -7.35 19.95 0.10
CA PRO A 1070 -8.37 19.78 1.14
C PRO A 1070 -9.20 21.04 1.42
N GLU A 1071 -8.63 22.22 1.22
CA GLU A 1071 -9.25 23.52 1.47
C GLU A 1071 -10.16 24.00 0.32
N THR A 1072 -10.12 23.37 -0.86
CA THR A 1072 -10.88 23.76 -2.07
C THR A 1072 -11.41 22.54 -2.83
N VAL A 1073 -12.15 21.69 -2.10
CA VAL A 1073 -12.79 20.49 -2.67
C VAL A 1073 -13.78 20.88 -3.77
N ARG A 1074 -13.75 20.15 -4.90
CA ARG A 1074 -14.66 20.37 -6.04
C ARG A 1074 -15.15 19.04 -6.61
N THR A 1075 -16.38 19.02 -7.11
CA THR A 1075 -16.94 17.87 -7.83
C THR A 1075 -17.15 18.20 -9.30
N ARG A 1076 -16.64 17.34 -10.18
CA ARG A 1076 -16.80 17.42 -11.64
C ARG A 1076 -17.50 16.20 -12.19
N THR A 1077 -18.11 16.32 -13.35
CA THR A 1077 -18.47 15.13 -14.13
C THR A 1077 -17.22 14.46 -14.66
N LEU A 1078 -17.32 13.18 -14.98
CA LEU A 1078 -16.25 12.44 -15.63
C LEU A 1078 -15.90 13.02 -17.01
N VAL A 1079 -16.89 13.55 -17.74
CA VAL A 1079 -16.67 14.22 -19.04
C VAL A 1079 -15.83 15.48 -18.87
N GLU A 1080 -16.16 16.32 -17.87
CA GLU A 1080 -15.39 17.52 -17.53
C GLU A 1080 -13.95 17.16 -17.15
N GLU A 1081 -13.74 16.16 -16.28
CA GLU A 1081 -12.40 15.77 -15.85
C GLU A 1081 -11.60 15.12 -16.99
N THR A 1082 -12.22 14.28 -17.82
CA THR A 1082 -11.55 13.68 -18.99
C THR A 1082 -11.10 14.77 -19.96
N SER A 1083 -11.97 15.74 -20.24
CA SER A 1083 -11.67 16.87 -21.12
C SER A 1083 -10.58 17.77 -20.55
N ARG A 1084 -10.64 18.04 -19.23
CA ARG A 1084 -9.63 18.80 -18.49
C ARG A 1084 -8.26 18.13 -18.55
N VAL A 1085 -8.17 16.84 -18.24
CA VAL A 1085 -6.93 16.05 -18.34
C VAL A 1085 -6.42 16.00 -19.76
N PHE A 1086 -7.32 15.84 -20.74
CA PHE A 1086 -6.94 15.80 -22.15
C PHE A 1086 -6.20 17.07 -22.57
N ARG A 1087 -6.74 18.24 -22.21
CA ARG A 1087 -6.15 19.53 -22.59
C ARG A 1087 -4.97 19.92 -21.71
N ALA A 1088 -5.07 19.72 -20.39
CA ALA A 1088 -4.01 20.12 -19.46
C ALA A 1088 -2.76 19.26 -19.63
N ARG A 1089 -2.89 17.99 -20.03
CA ARG A 1089 -1.78 17.05 -20.11
C ARG A 1089 -1.71 16.22 -21.41
N VAL A 1090 -2.75 15.45 -21.77
CA VAL A 1090 -2.70 14.46 -22.88
C VAL A 1090 -2.11 15.05 -24.15
N VAL A 1091 -2.71 16.13 -24.65
CA VAL A 1091 -2.24 16.82 -25.87
C VAL A 1091 -1.48 18.11 -25.58
N ASN A 1092 -1.04 18.30 -24.33
CA ASN A 1092 -0.25 19.46 -23.96
C ASN A 1092 1.18 19.31 -24.51
N PRO A 1093 1.65 20.21 -25.40
CA PRO A 1093 2.98 20.11 -25.99
C PRO A 1093 4.11 20.10 -24.95
N LYS A 1094 3.91 20.73 -23.78
CA LYS A 1094 4.89 20.72 -22.68
C LYS A 1094 5.08 19.32 -22.12
N TRP A 1095 3.98 18.60 -21.88
CA TRP A 1095 4.03 17.22 -21.38
C TRP A 1095 4.59 16.26 -22.42
N ILE A 1096 4.19 16.38 -23.69
CA ILE A 1096 4.71 15.52 -24.75
C ILE A 1096 6.22 15.73 -24.92
N GLU A 1097 6.69 16.98 -24.94
CA GLU A 1097 8.12 17.30 -24.97
C GLU A 1097 8.84 16.77 -23.72
N ALA A 1098 8.18 16.82 -22.56
CA ALA A 1098 8.72 16.22 -21.35
C ALA A 1098 8.92 14.72 -21.47
N MET A 1099 7.94 13.99 -22.00
CA MET A 1099 8.08 12.55 -22.24
C MET A 1099 9.18 12.26 -23.26
N ARG A 1100 9.33 13.07 -24.31
CA ARG A 1100 10.41 12.89 -25.31
C ARG A 1100 11.82 12.96 -24.72
N ARG A 1101 12.03 13.61 -23.57
CA ARG A 1101 13.32 13.64 -22.87
C ARG A 1101 13.71 12.30 -22.21
N HIS A 1102 12.78 11.34 -22.14
CA HIS A 1102 12.93 10.09 -21.40
C HIS A 1102 12.84 8.82 -22.27
N GLY A 1103 13.19 8.94 -23.56
CA GLY A 1103 13.39 7.79 -24.46
C GLY A 1103 12.24 6.78 -24.44
N TYR A 1104 12.58 5.50 -24.29
CA TYR A 1104 11.65 4.38 -24.27
C TYR A 1104 10.52 4.57 -23.25
N LYS A 1105 10.85 5.04 -22.04
CA LYS A 1105 9.86 5.20 -20.97
C LYS A 1105 8.93 6.39 -21.22
N GLY A 1106 9.43 7.45 -21.83
CA GLY A 1106 8.60 8.54 -22.32
C GLY A 1106 7.56 8.08 -23.35
N ALA A 1107 8.00 7.32 -24.34
CA ALA A 1107 7.12 6.72 -25.35
C ALA A 1107 6.11 5.73 -24.74
N PHE A 1108 6.52 4.96 -23.73
CA PHE A 1108 5.64 4.11 -22.93
C PHE A 1108 4.49 4.92 -22.30
N GLU A 1109 4.75 6.09 -21.72
CA GLU A 1109 3.71 6.91 -21.06
C GLU A 1109 2.69 7.44 -22.06
N LEU A 1110 3.14 7.79 -23.28
CA LEU A 1110 2.25 8.14 -24.38
C LEU A 1110 1.30 6.98 -24.72
N ALA A 1111 1.84 5.76 -24.85
CA ALA A 1111 1.01 4.57 -25.11
C ALA A 1111 0.06 4.24 -23.95
N ALA A 1112 0.53 4.36 -22.70
CA ALA A 1112 -0.29 4.15 -21.50
C ALA A 1112 -1.55 5.01 -21.54
N THR A 1113 -1.35 6.29 -21.83
CA THR A 1113 -2.42 7.28 -21.88
C THR A 1113 -3.51 6.86 -22.88
N VAL A 1114 -3.12 6.37 -24.06
CA VAL A 1114 -4.06 5.92 -25.10
C VAL A 1114 -4.85 4.71 -24.62
N ASP A 1115 -4.19 3.72 -24.02
CA ASP A 1115 -4.85 2.53 -23.47
C ASP A 1115 -5.85 2.88 -22.35
N TYR A 1116 -5.49 3.81 -21.47
CA TYR A 1116 -6.33 4.17 -20.32
C TYR A 1116 -7.51 5.06 -20.72
N LEU A 1117 -7.32 5.99 -21.66
CA LEU A 1117 -8.43 6.73 -22.26
C LEU A 1117 -9.39 5.79 -23.00
N PHE A 1118 -8.85 4.81 -23.73
CA PHE A 1118 -9.66 3.77 -24.36
C PHE A 1118 -10.42 2.93 -23.33
N GLY A 1119 -9.79 2.50 -22.23
CA GLY A 1119 -10.45 1.73 -21.17
C GLY A 1119 -11.58 2.52 -20.50
N TYR A 1120 -11.38 3.82 -20.28
CA TYR A 1120 -12.45 4.71 -19.80
C TYR A 1120 -13.57 4.81 -20.83
N ASP A 1121 -13.26 5.06 -22.10
CA ASP A 1121 -14.30 5.17 -23.12
C ASP A 1121 -15.09 3.87 -23.30
N ALA A 1122 -14.43 2.72 -23.28
CA ALA A 1122 -15.05 1.40 -23.34
C ALA A 1122 -16.05 1.18 -22.19
N THR A 1123 -15.75 1.74 -21.02
CA THR A 1123 -16.57 1.56 -19.82
C THR A 1123 -17.60 2.66 -19.61
N THR A 1124 -17.39 3.88 -20.11
CA THR A 1124 -18.24 5.04 -19.80
C THR A 1124 -18.71 5.85 -21.02
N GLY A 1125 -18.03 5.77 -22.17
CA GLY A 1125 -18.35 6.54 -23.38
C GLY A 1125 -18.01 8.03 -23.28
N VAL A 1126 -16.91 8.37 -22.59
CA VAL A 1126 -16.54 9.76 -22.26
C VAL A 1126 -15.53 10.40 -23.22
N VAL A 1127 -14.95 9.65 -24.16
CA VAL A 1127 -14.00 10.20 -25.14
C VAL A 1127 -14.74 10.52 -26.44
N ALA A 1128 -14.69 11.79 -26.85
CA ALA A 1128 -15.37 12.24 -28.06
C ALA A 1128 -14.53 12.01 -29.32
N ASP A 1129 -15.19 11.91 -30.49
CA ASP A 1129 -14.52 11.71 -31.80
C ASP A 1129 -13.36 12.69 -32.04
N TRP A 1130 -13.55 13.98 -31.71
CA TRP A 1130 -12.53 14.99 -31.91
C TRP A 1130 -11.28 14.76 -31.04
N MET A 1131 -11.43 14.09 -29.89
CA MET A 1131 -10.32 13.75 -29.01
C MET A 1131 -9.49 12.63 -29.65
N TYR A 1132 -10.13 11.63 -30.25
CA TYR A 1132 -9.44 10.59 -31.03
C TYR A 1132 -8.74 11.15 -32.27
N ASP A 1133 -9.39 12.05 -33.01
CA ASP A 1133 -8.77 12.76 -34.14
C ASP A 1133 -7.50 13.50 -33.64
N LYS A 1134 -7.63 14.29 -32.56
CA LYS A 1134 -6.54 15.09 -32.01
C LYS A 1134 -5.41 14.22 -31.45
N LEU A 1135 -5.73 13.12 -30.80
CA LEU A 1135 -4.76 12.17 -30.27
C LEU A 1135 -3.97 11.51 -31.41
N THR A 1136 -4.67 11.10 -32.48
CA THR A 1136 -4.06 10.53 -33.69
C THR A 1136 -3.13 11.54 -34.36
N GLU A 1137 -3.61 12.77 -34.58
CA GLU A 1137 -2.81 13.85 -35.15
C GLU A 1137 -1.54 14.12 -34.34
N THR A 1138 -1.67 14.21 -33.01
CA THR A 1138 -0.60 14.71 -32.14
C THR A 1138 0.41 13.62 -31.80
N TYR A 1139 -0.02 12.38 -31.59
CA TYR A 1139 0.87 11.30 -31.16
C TYR A 1139 1.46 10.54 -32.36
N VAL A 1140 0.66 10.29 -33.39
CA VAL A 1140 1.02 9.38 -34.49
C VAL A 1140 1.42 10.14 -35.76
N LEU A 1141 0.69 11.19 -36.13
CA LEU A 1141 0.90 11.88 -37.41
C LEU A 1141 1.85 13.07 -37.33
N ASP A 1142 2.04 13.65 -36.13
CA ASP A 1142 3.05 14.68 -35.91
C ASP A 1142 4.45 14.14 -36.23
N PRO A 1143 5.19 14.74 -37.18
CA PRO A 1143 6.46 14.18 -37.64
C PRO A 1143 7.50 14.03 -36.53
N ALA A 1144 7.56 14.98 -35.59
CA ALA A 1144 8.56 14.96 -34.54
C ALA A 1144 8.24 13.88 -33.50
N ASN A 1145 6.96 13.75 -33.12
CA ASN A 1145 6.55 12.73 -32.17
C ASN A 1145 6.61 11.32 -32.78
N ARG A 1146 6.26 11.18 -34.06
CA ARG A 1146 6.37 9.92 -34.78
C ARG A 1146 7.82 9.45 -34.86
N GLU A 1147 8.74 10.32 -35.27
CA GLU A 1147 10.17 10.00 -35.33
C GLU A 1147 10.71 9.55 -33.95
N PHE A 1148 10.33 10.28 -32.89
CA PHE A 1148 10.66 9.90 -31.53
C PHE A 1148 10.14 8.50 -31.16
N LEU A 1149 8.85 8.22 -31.39
CA LEU A 1149 8.25 6.93 -31.07
C LEU A 1149 8.91 5.79 -31.86
N GLN A 1150 9.18 5.99 -33.16
CA GLN A 1150 9.88 5.01 -34.00
C GLN A 1150 11.28 4.66 -33.48
N GLN A 1151 12.03 5.66 -33.01
CA GLN A 1151 13.40 5.46 -32.54
C GLN A 1151 13.45 4.88 -31.12
N ALA A 1152 12.66 5.42 -30.21
CA ALA A 1152 12.74 5.08 -28.79
C ALA A 1152 11.96 3.79 -28.45
N ASN A 1153 10.75 3.64 -29.01
CA ASN A 1153 9.85 2.52 -28.69
C ASN A 1153 8.86 2.26 -29.84
N PRO A 1154 9.30 1.61 -30.93
CA PRO A 1154 8.45 1.36 -32.09
C PRO A 1154 7.23 0.47 -31.76
N TRP A 1155 7.34 -0.39 -30.75
CA TRP A 1155 6.19 -1.16 -30.24
C TRP A 1155 5.10 -0.26 -29.64
N ALA A 1156 5.47 0.85 -29.00
CA ALA A 1156 4.51 1.82 -28.49
C ALA A 1156 3.79 2.55 -29.63
N LEU A 1157 4.49 2.92 -30.71
CA LEU A 1157 3.85 3.49 -31.90
C LEU A 1157 2.82 2.51 -32.50
N HIS A 1158 3.22 1.26 -32.66
CA HIS A 1158 2.35 0.21 -33.18
C HIS A 1158 1.12 0.01 -32.27
N GLY A 1159 1.33 -0.12 -30.95
CA GLY A 1159 0.24 -0.28 -29.98
C GLY A 1159 -0.73 0.91 -29.92
N ILE A 1160 -0.22 2.15 -30.02
CA ILE A 1160 -1.06 3.34 -30.13
C ILE A 1160 -1.92 3.27 -31.40
N ALA A 1161 -1.30 2.95 -32.54
CA ALA A 1161 -2.03 2.86 -33.80
C ALA A 1161 -3.08 1.74 -33.79
N GLU A 1162 -2.72 0.57 -33.24
CA GLU A 1162 -3.63 -0.56 -33.05
C GLU A 1162 -4.82 -0.18 -32.17
N ARG A 1163 -4.59 0.48 -31.03
CA ARG A 1163 -5.65 0.85 -30.10
C ARG A 1163 -6.61 1.89 -30.67
N LEU A 1164 -6.10 2.85 -31.44
CA LEU A 1164 -6.93 3.84 -32.14
C LEU A 1164 -7.78 3.19 -33.25
N LEU A 1165 -7.21 2.23 -33.99
CA LEU A 1165 -7.98 1.43 -34.97
C LEU A 1165 -9.00 0.53 -34.27
N GLU A 1166 -8.68 0.00 -33.09
CA GLU A 1166 -9.63 -0.76 -32.28
C GLU A 1166 -10.83 0.12 -31.88
N ALA A 1167 -10.59 1.35 -31.44
CA ALA A 1167 -11.65 2.31 -31.11
C ALA A 1167 -12.58 2.58 -32.30
N GLU A 1168 -12.03 2.74 -33.51
CA GLU A 1168 -12.82 2.88 -34.74
C GLU A 1168 -13.65 1.62 -35.02
N SER A 1169 -13.03 0.44 -34.97
CA SER A 1169 -13.70 -0.83 -35.24
C SER A 1169 -14.84 -1.14 -34.26
N ARG A 1170 -14.74 -0.66 -33.02
CA ARG A 1170 -15.76 -0.80 -31.96
C ARG A 1170 -16.82 0.30 -31.99
N GLY A 1171 -16.68 1.30 -32.87
CA GLY A 1171 -17.61 2.43 -32.98
C GLY A 1171 -17.51 3.45 -31.83
N MET A 1172 -16.42 3.38 -31.06
CA MET A 1172 -16.06 4.35 -30.02
C MET A 1172 -15.54 5.65 -30.65
N TRP A 1173 -14.68 5.51 -31.67
CA TRP A 1173 -14.39 6.58 -32.62
C TRP A 1173 -15.35 6.44 -33.80
N ALA A 1174 -16.51 7.08 -33.70
CA ALA A 1174 -17.67 6.82 -34.54
C ALA A 1174 -17.59 7.50 -35.92
N LYS A 1175 -17.00 8.70 -35.99
CA LYS A 1175 -16.86 9.48 -37.23
C LYS A 1175 -15.45 10.03 -37.41
N PRO A 1176 -14.44 9.16 -37.59
CA PRO A 1176 -13.08 9.59 -37.89
C PRO A 1176 -13.01 10.46 -39.13
N ASP A 1177 -12.12 11.46 -39.12
CA ASP A 1177 -11.73 12.12 -40.38
C ASP A 1177 -11.14 11.07 -41.33
N PRO A 1178 -11.69 10.87 -42.54
CA PRO A 1178 -11.23 9.83 -43.45
C PRO A 1178 -9.75 9.92 -43.83
N ALA A 1179 -9.18 11.13 -43.88
CA ALA A 1179 -7.77 11.33 -44.18
C ALA A 1179 -6.89 10.95 -42.98
N VAL A 1180 -7.33 11.26 -41.76
CA VAL A 1180 -6.62 10.89 -40.51
C VAL A 1180 -6.62 9.37 -40.35
N LEU A 1181 -7.76 8.72 -40.56
CA LEU A 1181 -7.88 7.26 -40.47
C LEU A 1181 -7.02 6.53 -41.51
N GLU A 1182 -6.98 7.01 -42.74
CA GLU A 1182 -6.14 6.41 -43.78
C GLU A 1182 -4.65 6.57 -43.46
N ALA A 1183 -4.25 7.74 -42.95
CA ALA A 1183 -2.88 7.96 -42.49
C ALA A 1183 -2.52 7.04 -41.32
N LEU A 1184 -3.42 6.86 -40.34
CA LEU A 1184 -3.24 5.95 -39.22
C LEU A 1184 -3.03 4.50 -39.68
N ARG A 1185 -3.83 4.01 -40.63
CA ARG A 1185 -3.67 2.67 -41.23
C ARG A 1185 -2.32 2.51 -41.91
N GLN A 1186 -1.85 3.55 -42.60
CA GLN A 1186 -0.54 3.52 -43.23
C GLN A 1186 0.58 3.42 -42.18
N VAL A 1187 0.49 4.19 -41.08
CA VAL A 1187 1.48 4.10 -39.98
C VAL A 1187 1.47 2.71 -39.34
N PHE A 1188 0.29 2.15 -39.07
CA PHE A 1188 0.15 0.81 -38.52
C PHE A 1188 0.92 -0.23 -39.38
N LEU A 1189 0.67 -0.24 -40.70
CA LEU A 1189 1.32 -1.16 -41.65
C LEU A 1189 2.83 -0.93 -41.77
N GLU A 1190 3.27 0.33 -41.79
CA GLU A 1190 4.70 0.67 -41.86
C GLU A 1190 5.43 0.19 -40.60
N THR A 1191 4.84 0.38 -39.43
CA THR A 1191 5.45 0.00 -38.15
C THR A 1191 5.45 -1.52 -37.95
N GLU A 1192 4.41 -2.22 -38.41
CA GLU A 1192 4.35 -3.69 -38.44
C GLU A 1192 5.48 -4.26 -39.31
N GLY A 1193 5.66 -3.74 -40.53
CA GLY A 1193 6.74 -4.17 -41.42
C GLY A 1193 8.15 -3.90 -40.87
N GLU A 1194 8.35 -2.78 -40.16
CA GLU A 1194 9.62 -2.48 -39.48
C GLU A 1194 9.92 -3.44 -38.32
N LEU A 1195 8.89 -3.86 -37.58
CA LEU A 1195 9.00 -4.74 -36.41
C LEU A 1195 9.15 -6.23 -36.77
N GLU A 1196 8.49 -6.69 -37.84
CA GLU A 1196 8.63 -8.07 -38.34
C GLU A 1196 9.97 -8.31 -39.05
N GLY A 1197 10.61 -7.24 -39.54
CA GLY A 1197 11.88 -7.26 -40.29
C GLY A 1197 11.69 -7.51 -41.79
N GLU A 1198 12.39 -6.75 -42.65
CA GLU A 1198 12.53 -7.09 -44.07
C GLU A 1198 13.45 -8.31 -44.22
N ASP A 1199 12.91 -9.45 -44.64
CA ASP A 1199 13.67 -10.58 -45.20
C ASP A 1199 14.42 -10.20 -46.50
#